data_AF-A0A4T2H9V0-F1
#
_entry.id   AF-A0A4T2H9V0-F1
#
_cell.length_a   1.000
_cell.length_b   1.000
_cell.length_c   1.000
_cell.angle_alpha   90.00
_cell.angle_beta   90.00
_cell.angle_gamma   90.00
#
_symmetry.space_group_name_H-M   'P 1'
#
loop_
_entity.id
_entity.type
_entity.pdbx_description
1 polymer ?
#
loop_
_entity_poly.entity_id
_entity_poly.type
_entity_poly.pdbx_seq_one_letter_code
_entity_poly.pdbx_strand_id
1 'polypeptide(L)'
;MKLSYKKRLLNQVLLASTVLLAASLTQGTVFANTEEMPTTASETVTPLPEETPITETSTSEATDNLVEGKETEKQTEEIADTSPTPVSTEEDTTSSEPNTEETTLRSANNDSQNPTEEKSAVPTIDTITLETKTVYLSEAVTITESITLPDTTEKIEWTLDGKPISEWKTWNLKEGDFTGDTFITVEESRQDNQLHLNIQLAALFGEDLSRRTPSNIRRTYRHFIKDMLLEGTSADGNLIISKTLHFRPYEAYRTHEEMLTEIEETKDNAATDRLVRIESIGQSAEGRDIKMAVVAKDQASIDKYLTETTPLMLTKPDQMLKELQAGTFDYKLPILINNTHADEQPGIDVVTSLFKEFAQKDTITFPSTDADGNPVTLHLKVTDLLDKFIFLFNFTENPDGDVKNLRSLVNGLDPNRDTGFQVNPETQAIVRQIHKWNPISVLDIHGFVSGFLIEPATPPHDPNFEYDLLADIMLEKAHEMGRAGIANSKYERYTIPKVHWGDGWDDSFSGYTAVYAMYHGILGHTIEIPEGNQESFKAGFFAVLGGVHNMATKPDSLMEMRLKYYSRGVNKIEDPKAESELVGPDGAVVGRVKKDQPKFFPDYYVIPMTLDKHNDMQEAFKMIEYFNRNGVVVKELTEDVGNFRKGDLVVDMAQAKRGFANHVLYAGSDESAWGAMYAELVVNFPDMKGFSAKAIFEENAFSGKLGSITWTKAPRTTEIDFKAPYYIVANTSESAVQAINQAIKSGAKVYLTDDGYIMETNQFSHLLDTYALYGEPLYKKPLGQELKAMKVYAPSHSYSWAGDFAILANAALAVERMGFEIINSPDEADAIILESDQFDASVFGKKPIIIVGGIAMQKLEELGILAGFNAEQFTDGGDYEGLMRAIIDDKDPLTSGYAMNGLFYSNSGNWIEGIPEGFKTLVKIADKDYYIAGWWPGHAKLANKIVAIAGNYQDQPVFIYAGNPTNKVHPVHFFRWVSNALFGSQLATLEDLPAVEILVPQPEMPKNILDEAPKTTTVVHTTKSTDAKQLPQTGEKTNYIAIALGSLLLGSIALRRKKRS
;
A
#
# COMPACT_ATOMS: atom_id res chain seq x y z
N MET A 1 47.95 -47.55 -11.85
CA MET A 1 48.62 -48.37 -12.90
C MET A 1 48.55 -47.61 -14.23
N LYS A 2 49.64 -47.55 -15.00
CA LYS A 2 49.79 -47.09 -16.42
C LYS A 2 48.92 -45.90 -16.88
N LEU A 3 49.48 -44.68 -16.83
CA LEU A 3 50.05 -43.91 -17.97
C LEU A 3 48.97 -43.32 -18.93
N SER A 4 48.74 -42.00 -19.00
CA SER A 4 49.63 -40.86 -19.38
C SER A 4 49.60 -40.58 -20.89
N TYR A 5 49.24 -39.34 -21.30
CA TYR A 5 50.03 -38.42 -22.15
C TYR A 5 49.21 -37.17 -22.55
N LYS A 6 49.85 -35.99 -22.69
CA LYS A 6 49.37 -34.72 -23.31
C LYS A 6 48.19 -34.02 -22.60
N LYS A 7 48.28 -32.83 -21.99
CA LYS A 7 49.12 -31.64 -22.26
C LYS A 7 49.25 -30.77 -20.98
N ARG A 8 50.48 -30.48 -20.55
CA ARG A 8 50.83 -29.26 -19.79
C ARG A 8 52.22 -28.82 -20.27
N LEU A 9 52.21 -27.97 -21.30
CA LEU A 9 53.31 -27.31 -22.02
C LEU A 9 52.60 -26.42 -23.05
N LEU A 10 52.93 -25.15 -23.27
CA LEU A 10 53.97 -24.30 -22.67
C LEU A 10 53.55 -22.84 -22.95
N ASN A 11 53.58 -21.95 -21.95
CA ASN A 11 53.55 -20.51 -22.18
C ASN A 11 54.99 -19.99 -22.13
N GLN A 12 55.41 -19.18 -23.11
CA GLN A 12 56.23 -17.96 -22.93
C GLN A 12 56.73 -17.37 -24.26
N VAL A 13 56.90 -16.02 -24.23
CA VAL A 13 57.64 -15.08 -25.11
C VAL A 13 56.73 -14.04 -25.81
N LEU A 14 56.98 -12.71 -25.84
CA LEU A 14 57.58 -11.76 -24.87
C LEU A 14 57.38 -10.29 -25.38
N LEU A 15 57.09 -9.33 -24.47
CA LEU A 15 57.42 -7.87 -24.50
C LEU A 15 56.84 -6.86 -25.56
N ALA A 16 55.95 -5.98 -25.05
CA ALA A 16 55.82 -4.50 -25.19
C ALA A 16 55.58 -3.75 -26.54
N SER A 17 54.51 -2.92 -26.62
CA SER A 17 54.57 -1.42 -26.54
C SER A 17 53.25 -0.66 -26.87
N THR A 18 52.79 0.20 -25.94
CA THR A 18 52.10 1.52 -26.10
C THR A 18 50.75 1.72 -26.87
N VAL A 19 49.83 2.42 -26.16
CA VAL A 19 48.64 3.24 -26.58
C VAL A 19 47.29 2.52 -26.87
N LEU A 20 46.20 3.14 -26.38
CA LEU A 20 44.74 2.91 -26.61
C LEU A 20 44.09 1.63 -26.02
N LEU A 21 43.31 1.80 -24.94
CA LEU A 21 41.83 1.68 -24.97
C LEU A 21 41.20 2.11 -23.63
N ALA A 22 40.01 2.71 -23.68
CA ALA A 22 39.11 2.87 -22.54
C ALA A 22 37.68 2.52 -23.01
N ALA A 23 37.12 1.42 -22.52
CA ALA A 23 35.72 1.03 -22.70
C ALA A 23 35.36 -0.16 -21.77
N SER A 24 34.08 -0.23 -21.40
CA SER A 24 33.36 -1.35 -20.77
C SER A 24 33.90 -1.94 -19.45
N LEU A 25 33.24 -1.58 -18.33
CA LEU A 25 32.64 -2.52 -17.36
C LEU A 25 31.92 -1.74 -16.23
N THR A 26 30.62 -1.46 -16.39
CA THR A 26 29.70 -1.04 -15.32
C THR A 26 28.23 -1.16 -15.75
N GLN A 27 27.53 -2.16 -15.20
CA GLN A 27 26.06 -2.29 -15.06
C GLN A 27 25.87 -3.25 -13.86
N GLY A 28 24.96 -3.05 -12.91
CA GLY A 28 24.07 -1.90 -12.71
C GLY A 28 22.95 -2.23 -11.72
N THR A 29 23.22 -2.26 -10.41
CA THR A 29 22.18 -2.39 -9.37
C THR A 29 21.57 -1.03 -9.07
N VAL A 30 20.24 -0.92 -9.17
CA VAL A 30 19.53 0.36 -8.99
C VAL A 30 19.34 0.66 -7.50
N PHE A 31 20.27 1.44 -6.94
CA PHE A 31 20.01 2.27 -5.76
C PHE A 31 20.02 3.74 -6.19
N ALA A 32 18.99 4.50 -5.81
CA ALA A 32 18.86 5.91 -6.15
C ALA A 32 19.86 6.78 -5.36
N ASN A 33 21.08 6.89 -5.87
CA ASN A 33 22.10 7.86 -5.43
C ASN A 33 23.29 7.89 -6.41
N THR A 34 23.44 8.96 -7.21
CA THR A 34 24.77 9.51 -7.55
C THR A 34 24.69 10.92 -8.16
N GLU A 35 25.81 11.63 -8.06
CA GLU A 35 25.96 13.06 -8.32
C GLU A 35 26.32 13.41 -9.78
N GLU A 36 26.57 14.70 -10.00
CA GLU A 36 26.69 15.41 -11.27
C GLU A 36 27.89 15.00 -12.17
N MET A 37 27.74 15.24 -13.48
CA MET A 37 28.88 15.45 -14.39
C MET A 37 28.57 16.56 -15.42
N PRO A 38 29.61 17.20 -16.02
CA PRO A 38 29.58 18.63 -16.32
C PRO A 38 29.18 19.00 -17.75
N THR A 39 28.89 20.29 -17.91
CA THR A 39 28.55 20.96 -19.17
C THR A 39 29.68 20.92 -20.21
N THR A 40 29.35 20.70 -21.50
CA THR A 40 29.66 21.66 -22.59
C THR A 40 29.09 21.28 -23.98
N ALA A 41 28.53 22.31 -24.63
CA ALA A 41 28.55 22.62 -26.08
C ALA A 41 28.12 21.57 -27.14
N SER A 42 27.01 21.92 -27.80
CA SER A 42 26.56 21.53 -29.16
C SER A 42 27.67 21.40 -30.23
N GLU A 43 27.58 20.36 -31.07
CA GLU A 43 27.80 20.50 -32.53
C GLU A 43 27.10 19.39 -33.37
N THR A 44 26.99 19.60 -34.68
CA THR A 44 25.97 18.99 -35.56
C THR A 44 26.45 17.87 -36.51
N VAL A 45 25.66 16.78 -36.55
CA VAL A 45 25.09 16.12 -37.76
C VAL A 45 25.97 15.22 -38.69
N THR A 46 25.37 14.04 -39.00
CA THR A 46 25.56 13.08 -40.13
C THR A 46 26.60 11.93 -40.06
N PRO A 47 26.28 10.75 -40.67
CA PRO A 47 26.78 9.43 -40.25
C PRO A 47 27.71 8.73 -41.27
N LEU A 48 28.16 7.52 -40.96
CA LEU A 48 28.54 6.42 -41.88
C LEU A 48 28.52 5.05 -41.13
N PRO A 49 28.55 3.87 -41.82
CA PRO A 49 27.82 2.67 -41.38
C PRO A 49 28.66 1.42 -41.03
N GLU A 50 27.96 0.36 -40.59
CA GLU A 50 28.18 -1.08 -40.84
C GLU A 50 29.62 -1.66 -40.81
N GLU A 51 29.96 -2.46 -39.77
CA GLU A 51 29.95 -3.95 -39.83
C GLU A 51 30.45 -4.62 -38.52
N THR A 52 29.87 -5.78 -38.22
CA THR A 52 30.27 -6.84 -37.26
C THR A 52 31.62 -7.56 -37.64
N PRO A 53 32.14 -8.63 -36.98
CA PRO A 53 31.76 -9.32 -35.70
C PRO A 53 32.90 -9.80 -34.73
N ILE A 54 32.56 -10.01 -33.44
CA ILE A 54 32.80 -11.21 -32.56
C ILE A 54 34.20 -11.56 -31.92
N THR A 55 34.12 -12.08 -30.67
CA THR A 55 35.02 -12.98 -29.86
C THR A 55 36.17 -12.48 -28.95
N GLU A 56 35.85 -12.36 -27.64
CA GLU A 56 36.28 -13.22 -26.52
C GLU A 56 37.77 -13.53 -26.16
N THR A 57 38.05 -13.31 -24.85
CA THR A 57 38.88 -14.16 -23.93
C THR A 57 40.40 -14.30 -24.17
N SER A 58 41.24 -14.55 -23.16
CA SER A 58 41.17 -14.39 -21.68
C SER A 58 42.57 -14.66 -21.10
N THR A 59 42.81 -14.31 -19.82
CA THR A 59 43.82 -14.91 -18.90
C THR A 59 45.31 -14.92 -19.29
N SER A 60 46.30 -14.85 -18.41
CA SER A 60 46.54 -14.46 -17.00
C SER A 60 47.98 -14.95 -16.70
N GLU A 61 48.39 -14.95 -15.42
CA GLU A 61 49.63 -15.54 -14.89
C GLU A 61 50.96 -14.80 -15.15
N ALA A 62 51.88 -14.73 -14.18
CA ALA A 62 51.81 -14.96 -12.73
C ALA A 62 53.17 -14.59 -12.10
N THR A 63 53.18 -14.23 -10.79
CA THR A 63 54.21 -14.59 -9.78
C THR A 63 55.70 -14.16 -10.04
N ASP A 64 56.58 -14.00 -9.05
CA ASP A 64 56.52 -14.37 -7.64
C ASP A 64 57.56 -13.58 -6.79
N ASN A 65 57.55 -13.85 -5.48
CA ASN A 65 58.65 -13.68 -4.52
C ASN A 65 58.99 -12.25 -4.06
N LEU A 66 59.30 -11.97 -2.80
CA LEU A 66 59.20 -12.58 -1.46
C LEU A 66 60.18 -11.76 -0.57
N VAL A 67 59.99 -11.76 0.76
CA VAL A 67 61.01 -11.89 1.84
C VAL A 67 60.63 -11.09 3.11
N GLU A 68 60.43 -11.82 4.22
CA GLU A 68 60.62 -11.49 5.69
C GLU A 68 59.97 -10.20 6.28
N GLY A 69 59.36 -10.11 7.47
CA GLY A 69 59.06 -10.98 8.63
C GLY A 69 58.24 -10.16 9.69
N LYS A 70 57.91 -10.59 10.92
CA LYS A 70 58.15 -11.86 11.65
C LYS A 70 57.25 -12.03 12.91
N GLU A 71 57.15 -13.28 13.38
CA GLU A 71 56.92 -13.88 14.74
C GLU A 71 56.77 -12.96 15.99
N THR A 72 56.01 -13.29 17.06
CA THR A 72 55.86 -14.62 17.72
C THR A 72 54.58 -14.76 18.61
N GLU A 73 54.26 -16.01 19.00
CA GLU A 73 53.16 -16.52 19.87
C GLU A 73 53.28 -16.11 21.39
N LYS A 74 52.45 -16.48 22.41
CA LYS A 74 51.56 -17.67 22.65
C LYS A 74 50.72 -17.57 23.98
N GLN A 75 49.50 -18.15 24.02
CA GLN A 75 48.78 -18.86 25.16
C GLN A 75 48.60 -18.17 26.56
N THR A 76 47.61 -18.46 27.45
CA THR A 76 46.47 -19.43 27.58
C THR A 76 45.48 -18.94 28.68
N GLU A 77 44.19 -19.35 28.62
CA GLU A 77 43.20 -19.66 29.72
C GLU A 77 43.01 -18.68 30.92
N GLU A 78 41.87 -18.56 31.62
CA GLU A 78 40.66 -19.39 31.78
C GLU A 78 39.41 -18.49 32.06
N ILE A 79 38.19 -19.04 31.99
CA ILE A 79 36.90 -18.31 32.12
C ILE A 79 36.22 -18.62 33.45
N ALA A 80 35.53 -17.64 34.06
CA ALA A 80 34.57 -17.87 35.14
C ALA A 80 33.22 -17.18 34.86
N ASP A 81 32.15 -17.90 35.18
CA ASP A 81 30.75 -17.68 34.82
C ASP A 81 29.97 -16.89 35.90
N THR A 82 28.91 -16.16 35.51
CA THR A 82 27.58 -16.20 36.17
C THR A 82 26.52 -15.31 35.49
N SER A 83 25.30 -15.83 35.41
CA SER A 83 24.11 -15.22 34.75
C SER A 83 23.40 -14.14 35.60
N PRO A 84 22.35 -13.51 35.05
CA PRO A 84 21.05 -13.60 35.75
C PRO A 84 19.83 -13.82 34.84
N THR A 85 18.79 -14.43 35.43
CA THR A 85 17.43 -14.66 34.85
C THR A 85 16.38 -13.71 35.48
N PRO A 86 15.17 -13.57 34.90
CA PRO A 86 14.23 -12.44 35.14
C PRO A 86 13.11 -12.72 36.16
N VAL A 87 12.33 -11.68 36.50
CA VAL A 87 11.03 -11.77 37.21
C VAL A 87 10.00 -10.80 36.58
N SER A 88 8.71 -11.08 36.83
CA SER A 88 7.52 -10.75 36.02
C SER A 88 6.64 -9.57 36.50
N THR A 89 5.62 -9.31 35.67
CA THR A 89 4.42 -8.45 35.80
C THR A 89 3.51 -8.67 37.01
N GLU A 90 2.76 -7.63 37.43
CA GLU A 90 1.27 -7.61 37.47
C GLU A 90 0.69 -6.19 37.76
N GLU A 91 -0.62 -6.01 37.52
CA GLU A 91 -1.43 -4.76 37.53
C GLU A 91 -1.91 -4.36 38.97
N ASP A 92 -2.51 -3.19 39.30
CA ASP A 92 -3.83 -2.68 38.84
C ASP A 92 -4.26 -1.34 39.53
N THR A 93 -5.07 -0.54 38.80
CA THR A 93 -6.07 0.53 39.09
C THR A 93 -6.03 1.69 40.14
N THR A 94 -6.55 2.85 39.64
CA THR A 94 -7.53 3.84 40.24
C THR A 94 -7.13 5.19 40.89
N SER A 95 -7.17 6.25 40.05
CA SER A 95 -8.05 7.45 40.10
C SER A 95 -7.99 8.56 41.20
N SER A 96 -8.15 9.79 40.69
CA SER A 96 -8.84 10.99 41.23
C SER A 96 -8.03 12.15 41.87
N GLU A 97 -8.14 13.32 41.22
CA GLU A 97 -7.98 14.69 41.75
C GLU A 97 -9.25 15.12 42.57
N PRO A 98 -9.45 16.36 43.10
CA PRO A 98 -8.64 17.59 42.99
C PRO A 98 -8.53 18.53 44.24
N ASN A 99 -7.88 19.68 44.01
CA ASN A 99 -8.23 21.04 44.49
C ASN A 99 -7.72 21.67 45.82
N THR A 100 -6.90 22.72 45.64
CA THR A 100 -6.97 24.13 46.15
C THR A 100 -6.99 24.52 47.65
N GLU A 101 -6.26 25.62 47.92
CA GLU A 101 -6.55 26.71 48.91
C GLU A 101 -6.43 26.39 50.42
N GLU A 102 -6.08 27.29 51.37
CA GLU A 102 -5.57 28.68 51.34
C GLU A 102 -4.89 29.05 52.70
N THR A 103 -4.18 30.19 52.76
CA THR A 103 -3.97 31.07 53.96
C THR A 103 -3.27 30.59 55.27
N THR A 104 -2.08 31.16 55.49
CA THR A 104 -1.64 31.98 56.67
C THR A 104 -2.22 31.76 58.09
N LEU A 105 -1.34 31.70 59.13
CA LEU A 105 -1.17 32.79 60.12
C LEU A 105 -0.13 32.53 61.26
N ARG A 106 0.85 33.45 61.37
CA ARG A 106 1.49 34.06 62.56
C ARG A 106 1.66 33.34 63.93
N SER A 107 2.94 33.31 64.33
CA SER A 107 3.50 33.84 65.61
C SER A 107 3.39 33.06 66.95
N ALA A 108 4.55 32.70 67.52
CA ALA A 108 5.17 33.39 68.68
C ALA A 108 6.58 32.86 69.02
N ASN A 109 7.43 33.69 69.62
CA ASN A 109 8.85 33.41 69.96
C ASN A 109 9.03 32.59 71.25
N ASN A 110 10.23 32.02 71.43
CA ASN A 110 10.99 32.24 72.68
C ASN A 110 12.52 32.14 72.48
N ASP A 111 13.27 32.82 73.34
CA ASP A 111 14.71 33.14 73.22
C ASP A 111 15.69 31.95 73.32
N SER A 112 16.86 32.05 72.67
CA SER A 112 18.14 32.34 73.38
C SER A 112 19.44 32.23 72.56
N GLN A 113 20.27 33.28 72.69
CA GLN A 113 21.76 33.32 72.61
C GLN A 113 22.51 33.14 71.27
N ASN A 114 23.20 34.23 70.90
CA ASN A 114 24.28 34.36 69.90
C ASN A 114 25.57 33.62 70.36
N PRO A 115 26.44 33.21 69.42
CA PRO A 115 27.51 34.13 68.99
C PRO A 115 27.66 34.28 67.48
N THR A 116 28.12 35.48 67.10
CA THR A 116 28.55 35.93 65.77
C THR A 116 29.31 34.90 64.93
N GLU A 117 28.74 34.57 63.78
CA GLU A 117 29.48 34.25 62.55
C GLU A 117 29.20 35.34 61.50
N GLU A 118 30.17 35.56 60.61
CA GLU A 118 30.09 36.60 59.58
C GLU A 118 28.99 36.25 58.57
N LYS A 119 28.07 37.20 58.33
CA LYS A 119 27.24 37.13 57.12
C LYS A 119 28.13 37.39 55.92
N SER A 120 28.65 36.32 55.31
CA SER A 120 28.86 36.31 53.87
C SER A 120 27.56 36.79 53.23
N ALA A 121 27.65 37.85 52.43
CA ALA A 121 26.54 38.21 51.57
C ALA A 121 26.28 36.99 50.67
N VAL A 122 25.04 36.48 50.68
CA VAL A 122 24.64 35.52 49.65
C VAL A 122 24.80 36.27 48.33
N PRO A 123 25.63 35.77 47.38
CA PRO A 123 25.73 36.42 46.09
C PRO A 123 24.33 36.47 45.47
N THR A 124 23.91 37.65 45.05
CA THR A 124 22.72 37.81 44.22
C THR A 124 23.09 37.32 42.83
N ILE A 125 22.57 36.14 42.47
CA ILE A 125 22.71 35.59 41.12
C ILE A 125 21.79 36.40 40.20
N ASP A 126 22.39 37.23 39.34
CA ASP A 126 21.67 37.95 38.31
C ASP A 126 21.31 36.96 37.19
N THR A 127 20.01 36.75 36.97
CA THR A 127 19.50 35.85 35.92
C THR A 127 18.90 36.67 34.79
N ILE A 128 19.40 36.46 33.57
CA ILE A 128 18.94 37.11 32.35
C ILE A 128 18.36 36.04 31.44
N THR A 129 17.10 36.16 31.06
CA THR A 129 16.45 35.26 30.09
C THR A 129 16.23 36.01 28.78
N LEU A 130 16.82 35.48 27.71
CA LEU A 130 16.70 35.98 26.35
C LEU A 130 15.46 35.39 25.68
N GLU A 131 14.97 36.04 24.61
CA GLU A 131 13.79 35.57 23.89
C GLU A 131 14.01 34.16 23.31
N THR A 132 12.99 33.30 23.35
CA THR A 132 13.03 31.97 22.73
C THR A 132 13.28 32.10 21.22
N LYS A 133 14.11 31.22 20.65
CA LYS A 133 14.38 31.20 19.20
C LYS A 133 14.17 29.81 18.63
N THR A 134 13.33 29.70 17.60
CA THR A 134 13.23 28.48 16.79
C THR A 134 14.52 28.27 16.00
N VAL A 135 15.03 27.04 16.02
CA VAL A 135 16.22 26.58 15.29
C VAL A 135 15.81 25.40 14.41
N TYR A 136 16.19 25.43 13.14
CA TYR A 136 15.87 24.37 12.19
C TYR A 136 17.02 23.36 12.07
N LEU A 137 16.71 22.08 12.28
CA LEU A 137 17.71 21.01 12.38
C LEU A 137 18.40 20.69 11.05
N SER A 138 17.76 21.03 9.92
CA SER A 138 18.34 20.93 8.58
C SER A 138 19.13 22.17 8.13
N GLU A 139 19.21 23.23 8.94
CA GLU A 139 19.75 24.53 8.53
C GLU A 139 20.81 25.05 9.51
N ALA A 140 21.80 25.79 9.00
CA ALA A 140 22.71 26.54 9.85
C ALA A 140 22.10 27.92 10.18
N VAL A 141 22.21 28.35 11.44
CA VAL A 141 21.66 29.64 11.90
C VAL A 141 22.66 30.40 12.77
N THR A 142 22.74 31.71 12.54
CA THR A 142 23.48 32.64 13.41
C THR A 142 22.47 33.49 14.18
N ILE A 143 22.64 33.55 15.50
CA ILE A 143 21.82 34.35 16.41
C ILE A 143 22.72 35.38 17.08
N THR A 144 22.40 36.66 16.90
CA THR A 144 23.13 37.76 17.55
C THR A 144 22.27 38.33 18.69
N GLU A 145 22.84 38.38 19.88
CA GLU A 145 22.20 38.95 21.08
C GLU A 145 23.04 40.10 21.63
N SER A 146 22.43 41.02 22.37
CA SER A 146 23.14 42.15 22.99
C SER A 146 22.55 42.48 24.35
N ILE A 147 23.35 42.29 25.39
CA ILE A 147 22.91 42.25 26.79
C ILE A 147 23.61 43.37 27.53
N THR A 148 22.85 44.24 28.20
CA THR A 148 23.42 45.30 29.05
C THR A 148 23.87 44.69 30.37
N LEU A 149 25.18 44.72 30.64
CA LEU A 149 25.80 44.17 31.84
C LEU A 149 26.77 45.19 32.46
N PRO A 150 26.99 45.17 33.78
CA PRO A 150 28.13 45.88 34.37
C PRO A 150 29.45 45.44 33.70
N ASP A 151 30.45 46.32 33.71
CA ASP A 151 31.74 46.08 33.06
C ASP A 151 32.54 44.98 33.80
N THR A 152 32.28 43.71 33.48
CA THR A 152 32.99 42.53 34.02
C THR A 152 33.97 41.97 32.98
N THR A 153 35.08 41.41 33.46
CA THR A 153 36.07 40.72 32.62
C THR A 153 35.95 39.20 32.67
N GLU A 154 34.90 38.66 33.28
CA GLU A 154 34.77 37.22 33.52
C GLU A 154 34.30 36.49 32.27
N LYS A 155 34.89 35.33 31.99
CA LYS A 155 34.49 34.45 30.89
C LYS A 155 33.21 33.71 31.28
N ILE A 156 32.30 33.53 30.32
CA ILE A 156 31.09 32.74 30.52
C ILE A 156 31.33 31.31 30.02
N GLU A 157 30.88 30.32 30.80
CA GLU A 157 30.89 28.91 30.43
C GLU A 157 29.51 28.52 29.93
N TRP A 158 29.43 27.98 28.71
CA TRP A 158 28.18 27.72 28.01
C TRP A 158 27.86 26.23 28.00
N THR A 159 26.62 25.90 28.35
CA THR A 159 26.03 24.56 28.25
C THR A 159 24.77 24.60 27.40
N LEU A 160 24.45 23.50 26.74
CA LEU A 160 23.19 23.29 26.04
C LEU A 160 22.56 22.01 26.63
N ASP A 161 21.35 22.15 27.19
CA ASP A 161 20.62 21.10 27.91
C ASP A 161 21.48 20.44 29.02
N GLY A 162 22.19 21.29 29.78
CA GLY A 162 23.10 20.88 30.87
C GLY A 162 24.44 20.28 30.45
N LYS A 163 24.69 20.07 29.15
CA LYS A 163 25.94 19.51 28.61
C LYS A 163 26.83 20.62 28.02
N PRO A 164 28.16 20.67 28.27
CA PRO A 164 29.04 21.70 27.70
C PRO A 164 28.95 21.80 26.18
N ILE A 165 28.87 23.03 25.63
CA ILE A 165 28.68 23.25 24.18
C ILE A 165 29.78 22.61 23.31
N SER A 166 31.00 22.45 23.85
CA SER A 166 32.12 21.79 23.16
C SER A 166 31.91 20.30 22.90
N GLU A 167 31.00 19.66 23.63
CA GLU A 167 30.63 18.25 23.48
C GLU A 167 29.41 18.03 22.58
N TRP A 168 28.83 19.11 22.03
CA TRP A 168 27.75 19.02 21.05
C TRP A 168 28.32 18.99 19.63
N LYS A 169 27.99 17.92 18.92
CA LYS A 169 28.48 17.63 17.57
C LYS A 169 27.31 17.41 16.61
N THR A 170 27.55 17.65 15.32
CA THR A 170 26.59 17.30 14.27
C THR A 170 26.55 15.79 14.05
N TRP A 171 25.44 15.31 13.49
CA TRP A 171 25.24 13.91 13.14
C TRP A 171 26.17 13.49 12.00
N ASN A 172 26.88 12.39 12.20
CA ASN A 172 27.67 11.77 11.16
C ASN A 172 26.86 10.62 10.54
N LEU A 173 26.30 10.85 9.34
CA LEU A 173 25.48 9.87 8.62
C LEU A 173 26.19 8.53 8.40
N LYS A 174 27.53 8.51 8.27
CA LYS A 174 28.30 7.28 8.03
C LYS A 174 28.47 6.43 9.29
N GLU A 175 28.75 7.08 10.42
CA GLU A 175 29.03 6.40 11.69
C GLU A 175 27.75 6.17 12.53
N GLY A 176 26.65 6.85 12.20
CA GLY A 176 25.36 6.70 12.89
C GLY A 176 25.32 7.33 14.29
N ASP A 177 26.15 8.34 14.53
CA ASP A 177 26.32 8.98 15.84
C ASP A 177 26.73 10.46 15.70
N PHE A 178 26.64 11.23 16.78
CA PHE A 178 27.05 12.64 16.87
C PHE A 178 28.58 12.77 17.00
N THR A 179 29.28 12.40 15.92
CA THR A 179 30.75 12.44 15.80
C THR A 179 31.23 13.42 14.73
N GLY A 180 30.34 14.25 14.18
CA GLY A 180 30.65 15.25 13.16
C GLY A 180 31.35 16.50 13.71
N ASP A 181 31.16 17.62 13.01
CA ASP A 181 31.71 18.92 13.39
C ASP A 181 31.04 19.48 14.65
N THR A 182 31.61 20.54 15.23
CA THR A 182 31.00 21.21 16.39
C THR A 182 29.64 21.80 15.99
N PHE A 183 28.57 21.39 16.70
CA PHE A 183 27.20 21.81 16.39
C PHE A 183 26.94 23.27 16.76
N ILE A 184 27.46 23.72 17.90
CA ILE A 184 27.20 25.06 18.44
C ILE A 184 28.48 25.74 18.93
N THR A 185 28.67 27.00 18.55
CA THR A 185 29.70 27.89 19.09
C THR A 185 29.06 29.18 19.59
N VAL A 186 29.69 29.80 20.60
CA VAL A 186 29.29 31.12 21.11
C VAL A 186 30.55 31.99 21.15
N GLU A 187 30.55 33.07 20.37
CA GLU A 187 31.59 34.09 20.43
C GLU A 187 31.10 35.27 21.26
N GLU A 188 31.94 35.75 22.18
CA GLU A 188 31.64 36.89 23.05
C GLU A 188 32.47 38.11 22.61
N SER A 189 31.82 39.28 22.52
CA SER A 189 32.54 40.56 22.43
C SER A 189 31.89 41.62 23.32
N ARG A 190 32.69 42.55 23.85
CA ARG A 190 32.24 43.55 24.84
C ARG A 190 32.56 44.95 24.38
N GLN A 191 31.56 45.84 24.39
CA GLN A 191 31.68 47.26 24.04
C GLN A 191 30.71 48.05 24.93
N ASP A 192 31.16 49.15 25.54
CA ASP A 192 30.33 50.14 26.25
C ASP A 192 29.20 49.55 27.16
N ASN A 193 29.56 48.69 28.12
CA ASN A 193 28.65 47.95 29.02
C ASN A 193 27.64 47.01 28.31
N GLN A 194 27.92 46.59 27.08
CA GLN A 194 27.19 45.54 26.38
C GLN A 194 28.06 44.30 26.17
N LEU A 195 27.48 43.14 26.48
CA LEU A 195 27.92 41.83 26.03
C LEU A 195 27.16 41.49 24.75
N HIS A 196 27.87 41.46 23.63
CA HIS A 196 27.35 40.94 22.38
C HIS A 196 27.70 39.46 22.27
N LEU A 197 26.69 38.63 22.01
CA LEU A 197 26.86 37.20 21.76
C LEU A 197 26.62 36.92 20.27
N ASN A 198 27.50 36.13 19.67
CA ASN A 198 27.33 35.57 18.35
C ASN A 198 27.23 34.05 18.48
N ILE A 199 26.01 33.54 18.55
CA ILE A 199 25.71 32.11 18.72
C ILE A 199 25.53 31.52 17.33
N GLN A 200 26.42 30.64 16.91
CA GLN A 200 26.34 29.96 15.62
C GLN A 200 25.94 28.50 15.86
N LEU A 201 24.91 28.03 15.16
CA LEU A 201 24.52 26.63 15.13
C LEU A 201 24.65 26.11 13.69
N ALA A 202 25.30 24.96 13.53
CA ALA A 202 25.31 24.21 12.27
C ALA A 202 24.00 23.42 12.10
N ALA A 203 23.69 22.97 10.88
CA ALA A 203 22.62 22.00 10.67
C ALA A 203 22.93 20.71 11.44
N LEU A 204 22.11 20.35 12.44
CA LEU A 204 22.37 19.21 13.32
C LEU A 204 22.46 17.89 12.55
N PHE A 205 21.65 17.73 11.50
CA PHE A 205 21.58 16.53 10.65
C PHE A 205 22.04 16.75 9.20
N GLY A 206 22.49 17.96 8.86
CA GLY A 206 22.70 18.38 7.46
C GLY A 206 21.38 18.71 6.74
N GLU A 207 21.47 19.14 5.49
CA GLU A 207 20.32 19.69 4.74
C GLU A 207 19.23 18.67 4.36
N ASP A 208 19.50 17.37 4.39
CA ASP A 208 18.59 16.34 3.89
C ASP A 208 18.20 15.32 4.96
N LEU A 209 17.00 15.50 5.53
CA LEU A 209 16.45 14.60 6.54
C LEU A 209 15.79 13.33 5.95
N SER A 210 15.83 13.12 4.62
CA SER A 210 15.22 11.93 3.97
C SER A 210 16.00 10.64 4.21
N ARG A 211 17.32 10.77 4.48
CA ARG A 211 18.29 9.68 4.41
C ARG A 211 18.00 8.55 5.39
N ARG A 212 17.92 7.32 4.87
CA ARG A 212 17.77 6.07 5.63
C ARG A 212 19.08 5.29 5.79
N THR A 213 20.08 5.52 4.93
CA THR A 213 21.28 4.67 4.77
C THR A 213 22.54 5.54 4.58
N PRO A 214 23.71 5.15 5.12
CA PRO A 214 23.96 4.00 6.01
C PRO A 214 23.44 4.17 7.43
N SER A 215 22.87 5.31 7.80
CA SER A 215 22.15 5.50 9.07
C SER A 215 20.87 6.33 8.89
N ASN A 216 19.88 6.10 9.74
CA ASN A 216 18.50 6.56 9.50
C ASN A 216 18.20 7.92 10.14
N ILE A 217 18.66 9.01 9.50
CA ILE A 217 18.38 10.40 9.92
C ILE A 217 16.87 10.61 10.06
N ARG A 218 16.10 10.10 9.09
CA ARG A 218 14.64 10.27 8.99
C ARG A 218 13.90 9.88 10.26
N ARG A 219 14.44 8.95 11.05
CA ARG A 219 13.94 8.60 12.39
C ARG A 219 14.64 9.37 13.50
N THR A 220 15.97 9.49 13.48
CA THR A 220 16.75 10.12 14.55
C THR A 220 16.32 11.55 14.86
N TYR A 221 16.01 12.38 13.84
CA TYR A 221 15.70 13.79 14.06
C TYR A 221 14.44 14.01 14.92
N ARG A 222 13.46 13.09 14.90
CA ARG A 222 12.21 13.19 15.67
C ARG A 222 12.48 13.28 17.19
N HIS A 223 13.57 12.67 17.68
CA HIS A 223 13.96 12.73 19.10
C HIS A 223 14.52 14.09 19.56
N PHE A 224 14.80 14.99 18.61
CA PHE A 224 15.34 16.33 18.86
C PHE A 224 14.31 17.44 18.64
N ILE A 225 13.04 17.10 18.41
CA ILE A 225 11.92 18.06 18.33
C ILE A 225 11.51 18.41 19.77
N LYS A 226 12.25 19.34 20.39
CA LYS A 226 12.02 19.80 21.77
C LYS A 226 12.62 21.18 22.02
N ASP A 227 12.28 21.77 23.16
CA ASP A 227 13.03 22.89 23.71
C ASP A 227 14.39 22.43 24.25
N MET A 228 15.41 23.23 23.98
CA MET A 228 16.79 23.04 24.43
C MET A 228 17.26 24.31 25.14
N LEU A 229 17.70 24.20 26.39
CA LEU A 229 18.15 25.35 27.16
C LEU A 229 19.65 25.63 26.89
N LEU A 230 19.96 26.73 26.21
CA LEU A 230 21.31 27.28 26.15
C LEU A 230 21.51 28.15 27.40
N GLU A 231 22.44 27.77 28.26
CA GLU A 231 22.75 28.48 29.51
C GLU A 231 24.23 28.86 29.57
N GLY A 232 24.50 30.14 29.78
CA GLY A 232 25.84 30.70 30.00
C GLY A 232 25.98 31.17 31.45
N THR A 233 26.92 30.58 32.18
CA THR A 233 27.17 30.88 33.59
C THR A 233 28.55 31.52 33.78
N SER A 234 28.66 32.60 34.56
CA SER A 234 29.95 33.23 34.88
C SER A 234 30.82 32.33 35.76
N ALA A 235 32.14 32.50 35.68
CA ALA A 235 33.11 31.72 36.45
C ALA A 235 32.94 31.83 37.98
N ASP A 236 32.35 32.92 38.48
CA ASP A 236 31.99 33.13 39.88
C ASP A 236 30.60 32.57 40.28
N GLY A 237 29.80 32.13 39.31
CA GLY A 237 28.43 31.62 39.51
C GLY A 237 27.36 32.70 39.75
N ASN A 238 27.70 33.98 39.62
CA ASN A 238 26.82 35.11 39.99
C ASN A 238 26.01 35.69 38.82
N LEU A 239 26.27 35.28 37.58
CA LEU A 239 25.51 35.63 36.40
C LEU A 239 25.09 34.36 35.65
N ILE A 240 23.79 34.25 35.34
CA ILE A 240 23.22 33.21 34.48
C ILE A 240 22.51 33.88 33.32
N ILE A 241 22.89 33.53 32.09
CA ILE A 241 22.23 33.95 30.84
C ILE A 241 21.57 32.73 30.22
N SER A 242 20.25 32.73 30.12
CA SER A 242 19.44 31.62 29.61
C SER A 242 18.77 31.99 28.29
N LYS A 243 18.76 31.07 27.33
CA LYS A 243 18.01 31.18 26.08
C LYS A 243 17.42 29.83 25.69
N THR A 244 16.11 29.76 25.55
CA THR A 244 15.44 28.57 25.00
C THR A 244 15.61 28.54 23.48
N LEU A 245 16.14 27.44 22.98
CA LEU A 245 16.20 27.12 21.55
C LEU A 245 15.14 26.06 21.25
N HIS A 246 14.13 26.43 20.47
CA HIS A 246 13.03 25.54 20.11
C HIS A 246 13.40 24.77 18.84
N PHE A 247 13.77 23.49 18.96
CA PHE A 247 14.27 22.72 17.84
C PHE A 247 13.12 22.16 16.98
N ARG A 248 13.19 22.41 15.67
CA ARG A 248 12.24 21.92 14.66
C ARG A 248 12.99 21.38 13.45
N PRO A 249 12.47 20.38 12.71
CA PRO A 249 13.18 19.81 11.56
C PRO A 249 13.50 20.86 10.48
N TYR A 250 12.47 21.57 10.03
CA TYR A 250 12.52 22.70 9.08
C TYR A 250 11.30 23.63 9.32
N GLU A 251 11.27 24.79 8.66
CA GLU A 251 10.28 25.86 8.94
C GLU A 251 8.81 25.43 8.77
N ALA A 252 8.46 24.73 7.69
CA ALA A 252 7.08 24.30 7.43
C ALA A 252 6.65 23.05 8.21
N TYR A 253 7.52 22.43 9.00
CA TYR A 253 7.26 21.15 9.66
C TYR A 253 6.14 21.24 10.70
N ARG A 254 5.26 20.22 10.73
CA ARG A 254 4.27 19.99 11.79
C ARG A 254 4.35 18.56 12.33
N THR A 255 4.08 18.38 13.62
CA THR A 255 3.60 17.06 14.10
C THR A 255 2.16 16.83 13.68
N HIS A 256 1.68 15.57 13.79
CA HIS A 256 0.29 15.22 13.53
C HIS A 256 -0.71 16.10 14.31
N GLU A 257 -0.46 16.31 15.61
CA GLU A 257 -1.30 17.10 16.50
C GLU A 257 -1.26 18.60 16.18
N GLU A 258 -0.10 19.12 15.75
CA GLU A 258 0.06 20.50 15.29
C GLU A 258 -0.68 20.72 13.98
N MET A 259 -0.59 19.78 13.04
CA MET A 259 -1.38 19.78 11.81
C MET A 259 -2.88 19.74 12.11
N LEU A 260 -3.35 18.82 12.95
CA LEU A 260 -4.77 18.74 13.35
C LEU A 260 -5.28 20.02 14.02
N THR A 261 -4.43 20.71 14.78
CA THR A 261 -4.77 21.99 15.40
C THR A 261 -4.85 23.10 14.34
N GLU A 262 -3.82 23.22 13.48
CA GLU A 262 -3.75 24.29 12.48
C GLU A 262 -4.84 24.16 11.40
N ILE A 263 -5.30 22.96 11.03
CA ILE A 263 -6.41 22.82 10.08
C ILE A 263 -7.73 23.35 10.66
N GLU A 264 -8.01 23.12 11.93
CA GLU A 264 -9.23 23.63 12.58
C GLU A 264 -9.14 25.15 12.80
N GLU A 265 -8.00 25.67 13.24
CA GLU A 265 -7.73 27.12 13.28
C GLU A 265 -7.84 27.77 11.90
N THR A 266 -7.38 27.09 10.85
CA THR A 266 -7.46 27.56 9.47
C THR A 266 -8.89 27.68 9.00
N LYS A 267 -9.73 26.68 9.31
CA LYS A 267 -11.16 26.64 9.01
C LYS A 267 -11.92 27.73 9.77
N ASP A 268 -11.60 27.94 11.06
CA ASP A 268 -12.24 28.98 11.89
C ASP A 268 -11.85 30.41 11.47
N ASN A 269 -10.63 30.60 10.92
CA ASN A 269 -10.14 31.88 10.38
C ASN A 269 -10.28 32.02 8.85
N ALA A 270 -11.11 31.19 8.21
CA ALA A 270 -11.30 31.21 6.76
C ALA A 270 -11.94 32.52 6.26
N ALA A 271 -11.65 32.86 4.99
CA ALA A 271 -12.30 33.99 4.32
C ALA A 271 -13.81 33.77 4.19
N THR A 272 -14.60 34.81 4.46
CA THR A 272 -16.07 34.71 4.54
C THR A 272 -16.80 34.63 3.19
N ASP A 273 -16.06 34.66 2.08
CA ASP A 273 -16.56 34.62 0.71
C ASP A 273 -16.60 33.21 0.09
N ARG A 274 -16.20 32.19 0.87
CA ARG A 274 -16.13 30.78 0.45
C ARG A 274 -16.60 29.82 1.55
N LEU A 275 -16.96 28.60 1.15
CA LEU A 275 -17.22 27.49 2.06
C LEU A 275 -15.91 26.76 2.36
N VAL A 276 -15.59 26.61 3.65
CA VAL A 276 -14.50 25.78 4.16
C VAL A 276 -15.07 24.76 5.15
N ARG A 277 -14.68 23.49 5.00
CA ARG A 277 -15.16 22.39 5.85
C ARG A 277 -14.07 21.32 5.99
N ILE A 278 -14.01 20.65 7.13
CA ILE A 278 -13.19 19.47 7.39
C ILE A 278 -14.13 18.28 7.64
N GLU A 279 -13.85 17.14 7.03
CA GLU A 279 -14.59 15.87 7.19
C GLU A 279 -13.62 14.76 7.68
N SER A 280 -14.11 13.80 8.46
CA SER A 280 -13.45 12.49 8.59
C SER A 280 -13.94 11.60 7.44
N ILE A 281 -13.02 11.08 6.61
CA ILE A 281 -13.36 10.28 5.42
C ILE A 281 -13.26 8.77 5.63
N GLY A 282 -12.79 8.36 6.81
CA GLY A 282 -12.56 7.00 7.23
C GLY A 282 -11.75 6.97 8.52
N GLN A 283 -11.42 5.77 8.98
CA GLN A 283 -10.49 5.55 10.08
C GLN A 283 -9.37 4.62 9.63
N SER A 284 -8.18 4.81 10.17
CA SER A 284 -7.02 3.92 9.99
C SER A 284 -7.20 2.58 10.71
N ALA A 285 -6.24 1.67 10.53
CA ALA A 285 -6.18 0.38 11.23
C ALA A 285 -6.18 0.51 12.76
N GLU A 286 -5.55 1.54 13.34
CA GLU A 286 -5.61 1.85 14.78
C GLU A 286 -6.76 2.79 15.18
N GLY A 287 -7.66 3.14 14.25
CA GLY A 287 -8.87 3.90 14.54
C GLY A 287 -8.71 5.43 14.57
N ARG A 288 -7.60 5.98 14.05
CA ARG A 288 -7.43 7.44 13.89
C ARG A 288 -8.28 7.94 12.73
N ASP A 289 -8.89 9.11 12.89
CA ASP A 289 -9.64 9.77 11.80
C ASP A 289 -8.72 10.16 10.65
N ILE A 290 -9.08 9.76 9.43
CA ILE A 290 -8.45 10.25 8.20
C ILE A 290 -9.15 11.57 7.83
N LYS A 291 -8.44 12.69 7.97
CA LYS A 291 -9.01 14.04 7.79
C LYS A 291 -8.84 14.56 6.36
N MET A 292 -9.93 15.06 5.78
CA MET A 292 -9.91 15.75 4.49
C MET A 292 -10.67 17.07 4.57
N ALA A 293 -10.08 18.15 4.07
CA ALA A 293 -10.77 19.43 3.92
C ALA A 293 -11.38 19.63 2.53
N VAL A 294 -12.43 20.45 2.46
CA VAL A 294 -13.12 20.89 1.25
C VAL A 294 -13.17 22.41 1.24
N VAL A 295 -12.64 23.04 0.20
CA VAL A 295 -12.80 24.48 -0.08
C VAL A 295 -13.58 24.64 -1.38
N ALA A 296 -14.74 25.29 -1.30
CA ALA A 296 -15.67 25.48 -2.41
C ALA A 296 -16.27 26.90 -2.38
N LYS A 297 -16.89 27.34 -3.47
CA LYS A 297 -17.62 28.62 -3.49
C LYS A 297 -18.73 28.68 -2.44
N ASP A 298 -19.60 27.68 -2.45
CA ASP A 298 -20.76 27.57 -1.57
C ASP A 298 -21.27 26.11 -1.52
N GLN A 299 -22.19 25.82 -0.60
CA GLN A 299 -22.80 24.49 -0.47
C GLN A 299 -23.61 24.12 -1.73
N ALA A 300 -24.29 25.09 -2.35
CA ALA A 300 -25.09 24.85 -3.55
C ALA A 300 -24.25 24.34 -4.74
N SER A 301 -23.01 24.80 -4.86
CA SER A 301 -22.03 24.32 -5.85
C SER A 301 -21.65 22.86 -5.61
N ILE A 302 -21.48 22.45 -4.35
CA ILE A 302 -21.21 21.05 -3.97
C ILE A 302 -22.45 20.19 -4.25
N ASP A 303 -23.62 20.62 -3.80
CA ASP A 303 -24.88 19.89 -3.96
C ASP A 303 -25.21 19.66 -5.43
N LYS A 304 -25.13 20.71 -6.25
CA LYS A 304 -25.30 20.61 -7.72
C LYS A 304 -24.24 19.68 -8.33
N TYR A 305 -22.98 19.76 -7.90
CA TYR A 305 -21.94 18.90 -8.43
C TYR A 305 -22.20 17.40 -8.15
N LEU A 306 -22.56 17.05 -6.92
CA LEU A 306 -22.75 15.67 -6.48
C LEU A 306 -24.11 15.08 -6.91
N THR A 307 -25.17 15.90 -6.98
CA THR A 307 -26.55 15.42 -7.25
C THR A 307 -27.01 15.60 -8.70
N GLU A 308 -26.43 16.54 -9.45
CA GLU A 308 -26.77 16.79 -10.87
C GLU A 308 -25.59 16.49 -11.80
N THR A 309 -24.48 17.21 -11.63
CA THR A 309 -23.34 17.17 -12.57
C THR A 309 -22.71 15.79 -12.67
N THR A 310 -22.38 15.16 -11.54
CA THR A 310 -21.70 13.86 -11.53
C THR A 310 -22.58 12.73 -12.08
N PRO A 311 -23.86 12.56 -11.67
CA PRO A 311 -24.74 11.57 -12.27
C PRO A 311 -24.96 11.77 -13.78
N LEU A 312 -25.12 13.02 -14.25
CA LEU A 312 -25.25 13.30 -15.69
C LEU A 312 -23.94 13.02 -16.44
N MET A 313 -22.79 13.36 -15.85
CA MET A 313 -21.47 13.16 -16.47
C MET A 313 -21.17 11.67 -16.69
N LEU A 314 -21.59 10.82 -15.75
CA LEU A 314 -21.40 9.36 -15.83
C LEU A 314 -22.42 8.64 -16.72
N THR A 315 -23.60 9.23 -16.98
CA THR A 315 -24.72 8.55 -17.68
C THR A 315 -25.17 9.19 -18.99
N LYS A 316 -24.85 10.46 -19.23
CA LYS A 316 -25.23 11.25 -20.41
C LYS A 316 -24.10 12.21 -20.90
N PRO A 317 -22.84 11.75 -20.99
CA PRO A 317 -21.71 12.62 -21.37
C PRO A 317 -21.93 13.36 -22.70
N ASP A 318 -22.54 12.71 -23.70
CA ASP A 318 -22.83 13.32 -25.02
C ASP A 318 -23.86 14.45 -24.98
N GLN A 319 -24.73 14.49 -23.97
CA GLN A 319 -25.66 15.60 -23.77
C GLN A 319 -24.86 16.81 -23.25
N MET A 320 -24.07 16.59 -22.20
CA MET A 320 -23.27 17.64 -21.56
C MET A 320 -22.18 18.18 -22.48
N LEU A 321 -21.61 17.34 -23.36
CA LEU A 321 -20.65 17.80 -24.37
C LEU A 321 -21.28 18.80 -25.35
N LYS A 322 -22.55 18.60 -25.72
CA LYS A 322 -23.30 19.56 -26.56
C LYS A 322 -23.64 20.85 -25.79
N GLU A 323 -23.97 20.74 -24.50
CA GLU A 323 -24.24 21.90 -23.64
C GLU A 323 -22.97 22.72 -23.36
N LEU A 324 -21.81 22.06 -23.24
CA LEU A 324 -20.49 22.69 -23.16
C LEU A 324 -20.15 23.42 -24.47
N GLN A 325 -20.28 22.76 -25.61
CA GLN A 325 -20.07 23.36 -26.94
C GLN A 325 -21.04 24.52 -27.24
N ALA A 326 -22.23 24.52 -26.64
CA ALA A 326 -23.20 25.62 -26.73
C ALA A 326 -22.93 26.77 -25.75
N GLY A 327 -21.97 26.63 -24.82
CA GLY A 327 -21.68 27.62 -23.77
C GLY A 327 -22.79 27.73 -22.72
N THR A 328 -23.65 26.72 -22.58
CA THR A 328 -24.80 26.72 -21.64
C THR A 328 -24.57 25.88 -20.39
N PHE A 329 -23.43 25.18 -20.29
CA PHE A 329 -23.12 24.28 -19.19
C PHE A 329 -22.33 24.99 -18.08
N ASP A 330 -22.97 25.20 -16.93
CA ASP A 330 -22.32 25.65 -15.70
C ASP A 330 -21.95 24.44 -14.82
N TYR A 331 -20.66 24.30 -14.52
CA TYR A 331 -20.05 23.10 -13.94
C TYR A 331 -18.91 23.43 -12.97
N LYS A 332 -18.53 22.42 -12.17
CA LYS A 332 -17.34 22.45 -11.30
C LYS A 332 -16.41 21.28 -11.65
N LEU A 333 -15.12 21.47 -11.37
CA LEU A 333 -14.06 20.47 -11.51
C LEU A 333 -13.37 20.29 -10.14
N PRO A 334 -13.57 19.19 -9.41
CA PRO A 334 -12.85 19.00 -8.15
C PRO A 334 -11.37 18.70 -8.39
N ILE A 335 -10.48 19.17 -7.52
CA ILE A 335 -9.04 18.84 -7.54
C ILE A 335 -8.71 18.20 -6.20
N LEU A 336 -8.10 17.02 -6.22
CA LEU A 336 -7.66 16.31 -5.02
C LEU A 336 -6.14 16.48 -4.86
N ILE A 337 -5.74 16.94 -3.69
CA ILE A 337 -4.36 17.09 -3.24
C ILE A 337 -4.17 16.10 -2.08
N ASN A 338 -3.18 15.22 -2.19
CA ASN A 338 -3.02 14.03 -1.35
C ASN A 338 -1.56 13.85 -0.91
N ASN A 339 -1.36 13.15 0.21
CA ASN A 339 -0.09 12.50 0.54
C ASN A 339 -0.39 11.06 0.99
N THR A 340 0.24 10.09 0.33
CA THR A 340 0.02 8.65 0.57
C THR A 340 0.97 8.08 1.64
N HIS A 341 2.23 8.51 1.67
CA HIS A 341 3.27 8.01 2.59
C HIS A 341 3.61 9.03 3.67
N ALA A 342 3.37 8.67 4.93
CA ALA A 342 3.37 9.67 6.01
C ALA A 342 4.75 10.01 6.58
N ASP A 343 5.78 9.16 6.41
CA ASP A 343 7.16 9.53 6.77
C ASP A 343 7.81 10.50 5.74
N GLU A 344 7.08 10.89 4.69
CA GLU A 344 7.45 11.87 3.67
C GLU A 344 6.94 13.26 4.06
N GLN A 345 7.22 13.65 5.30
CA GLN A 345 6.55 14.77 5.99
C GLN A 345 6.32 16.04 5.17
N PRO A 346 7.26 16.54 4.33
CA PRO A 346 7.01 17.78 3.60
C PRO A 346 5.80 17.67 2.65
N GLY A 347 5.39 16.46 2.23
CA GLY A 347 4.13 16.22 1.53
C GLY A 347 2.90 16.59 2.36
N ILE A 348 2.82 16.12 3.61
CA ILE A 348 1.76 16.48 4.58
C ILE A 348 1.74 17.99 4.82
N ASP A 349 2.93 18.60 4.99
CA ASP A 349 3.06 20.04 5.21
C ASP A 349 2.64 20.86 3.98
N VAL A 350 2.93 20.37 2.76
CA VAL A 350 2.45 20.95 1.50
C VAL A 350 0.92 20.94 1.44
N VAL A 351 0.26 19.80 1.70
CA VAL A 351 -1.22 19.73 1.69
C VAL A 351 -1.82 20.70 2.72
N THR A 352 -1.28 20.70 3.95
CA THR A 352 -1.74 21.55 5.06
C THR A 352 -1.57 23.04 4.74
N SER A 353 -0.41 23.43 4.19
CA SER A 353 -0.12 24.83 3.85
C SER A 353 -0.95 25.31 2.66
N LEU A 354 -1.18 24.47 1.65
CA LEU A 354 -2.07 24.79 0.54
C LEU A 354 -3.51 24.98 1.01
N PHE A 355 -4.01 24.12 1.90
CA PHE A 355 -5.34 24.29 2.50
C PHE A 355 -5.49 25.67 3.14
N LYS A 356 -4.51 26.11 3.94
CA LYS A 356 -4.47 27.43 4.58
C LYS A 356 -4.55 28.58 3.58
N GLU A 357 -3.73 28.51 2.53
CA GLU A 357 -3.66 29.55 1.49
C GLU A 357 -4.99 29.67 0.72
N PHE A 358 -5.61 28.55 0.36
CA PHE A 358 -6.91 28.53 -0.32
C PHE A 358 -8.09 28.88 0.61
N ALA A 359 -8.00 28.58 1.90
CA ALA A 359 -9.01 28.97 2.89
C ALA A 359 -8.97 30.48 3.22
N GLN A 360 -7.79 31.10 3.26
CA GLN A 360 -7.61 32.43 3.87
C GLN A 360 -7.24 33.56 2.90
N LYS A 361 -6.53 33.31 1.79
CA LYS A 361 -6.06 34.41 0.91
C LYS A 361 -7.04 34.77 -0.20
N ASP A 362 -7.06 36.05 -0.56
CA ASP A 362 -7.78 36.54 -1.75
C ASP A 362 -7.06 36.17 -3.05
N THR A 363 -5.72 36.26 -3.04
CA THR A 363 -4.86 35.97 -4.20
C THR A 363 -3.53 35.42 -3.75
N ILE A 364 -3.15 34.27 -4.30
CA ILE A 364 -1.83 33.66 -4.14
C ILE A 364 -0.97 34.13 -5.32
N THR A 365 0.24 34.61 -5.04
CA THR A 365 1.15 35.18 -6.06
C THR A 365 2.54 34.56 -5.90
N PHE A 366 3.12 34.07 -6.99
CA PHE A 366 4.40 33.36 -6.96
C PHE A 366 5.17 33.50 -8.28
N PRO A 367 6.52 33.52 -8.26
CA PRO A 367 7.33 33.47 -9.46
C PRO A 367 7.27 32.09 -10.14
N SER A 368 7.50 32.07 -11.45
CA SER A 368 7.67 30.88 -12.27
C SER A 368 8.48 31.28 -13.53
N THR A 369 8.58 30.38 -14.51
CA THR A 369 9.08 30.70 -15.86
C THR A 369 8.09 30.29 -16.94
N ASP A 370 8.14 30.97 -18.08
CA ASP A 370 7.46 30.53 -19.30
C ASP A 370 8.19 29.35 -19.97
N ALA A 371 7.68 28.86 -21.10
CA ALA A 371 8.27 27.73 -21.82
C ALA A 371 9.67 28.02 -22.41
N ASP A 372 10.01 29.29 -22.61
CA ASP A 372 11.32 29.74 -23.10
C ASP A 372 12.31 30.03 -21.94
N GLY A 373 11.87 29.87 -20.68
CA GLY A 373 12.66 30.11 -19.48
C GLY A 373 12.66 31.55 -18.97
N ASN A 374 11.84 32.46 -19.54
CA ASN A 374 11.76 33.84 -19.05
C ASN A 374 11.03 33.90 -17.70
N PRO A 375 11.51 34.67 -16.72
CA PRO A 375 10.81 34.86 -15.45
C PRO A 375 9.42 35.49 -15.62
N VAL A 376 8.42 34.88 -15.00
CA VAL A 376 7.04 35.37 -14.92
C VAL A 376 6.55 35.38 -13.47
N THR A 377 5.50 36.15 -13.19
CA THR A 377 4.78 36.09 -11.92
C THR A 377 3.37 35.59 -12.19
N LEU A 378 3.01 34.49 -11.55
CA LEU A 378 1.68 33.88 -11.65
C LEU A 378 0.79 34.37 -10.50
N HIS A 379 -0.50 34.53 -10.80
CA HIS A 379 -1.50 35.05 -9.86
C HIS A 379 -2.73 34.14 -9.86
N LEU A 380 -3.08 33.61 -8.69
CA LEU A 380 -4.24 32.76 -8.45
C LEU A 380 -5.22 33.47 -7.52
N LYS A 381 -6.20 34.15 -8.10
CA LYS A 381 -7.29 34.77 -7.35
C LYS A 381 -8.30 33.70 -6.94
N VAL A 382 -8.38 33.40 -5.65
CA VAL A 382 -9.06 32.18 -5.16
C VAL A 382 -10.56 32.22 -5.46
N THR A 383 -11.21 33.38 -5.39
CA THR A 383 -12.62 33.52 -5.79
C THR A 383 -12.89 33.15 -7.25
N ASP A 384 -11.99 33.47 -8.17
CA ASP A 384 -12.14 33.13 -9.59
C ASP A 384 -11.85 31.64 -9.83
N LEU A 385 -10.99 31.02 -9.02
CA LEU A 385 -10.82 29.56 -9.02
C LEU A 385 -12.08 28.86 -8.53
N LEU A 386 -12.68 29.29 -7.41
CA LEU A 386 -13.87 28.66 -6.83
C LEU A 386 -15.11 28.81 -7.73
N ASP A 387 -15.09 29.72 -8.71
CA ASP A 387 -16.10 29.77 -9.78
C ASP A 387 -16.05 28.55 -10.72
N LYS A 388 -14.92 27.83 -10.82
CA LYS A 388 -14.78 26.60 -11.65
C LYS A 388 -14.32 25.35 -10.90
N PHE A 389 -13.70 25.47 -9.73
CA PHE A 389 -13.07 24.35 -9.01
C PHE A 389 -13.67 24.11 -7.62
N ILE A 390 -13.46 22.90 -7.10
CA ILE A 390 -13.68 22.52 -5.70
C ILE A 390 -12.37 21.88 -5.24
N PHE A 391 -11.73 22.40 -4.19
CA PHE A 391 -10.44 21.88 -3.72
C PHE A 391 -10.65 20.90 -2.57
N LEU A 392 -9.99 19.75 -2.66
CA LEU A 392 -10.04 18.65 -1.70
C LEU A 392 -8.61 18.41 -1.20
N PHE A 393 -8.40 18.48 0.11
CA PHE A 393 -7.09 18.36 0.74
C PHE A 393 -7.12 17.18 1.69
N ASN A 394 -6.57 16.02 1.29
CA ASN A 394 -6.40 14.88 2.18
C ASN A 394 -5.04 15.01 2.86
N PHE A 395 -5.02 15.41 4.14
CA PHE A 395 -3.80 15.86 4.81
C PHE A 395 -2.76 14.75 4.94
N THR A 396 -3.21 13.53 5.25
CA THR A 396 -2.44 12.30 5.13
C THR A 396 -3.39 11.12 4.96
N GLU A 397 -3.07 10.19 4.06
CA GLU A 397 -3.79 8.92 3.92
C GLU A 397 -3.47 7.95 5.08
N ASN A 398 -2.29 8.07 5.68
CA ASN A 398 -1.75 7.16 6.70
C ASN A 398 -1.50 7.90 8.04
N PRO A 399 -2.55 8.29 8.80
CA PRO A 399 -2.39 9.03 10.06
C PRO A 399 -1.70 8.21 11.16
N ASP A 400 -1.75 6.88 11.10
CA ASP A 400 -1.00 6.02 12.01
C ASP A 400 0.51 6.11 11.73
N GLY A 401 0.88 6.21 10.44
CA GLY A 401 2.23 6.43 9.98
C GLY A 401 2.75 7.82 10.27
N ASP A 402 1.92 8.87 10.27
CA ASP A 402 2.34 10.25 10.59
C ASP A 402 2.79 10.36 12.06
N VAL A 403 1.94 9.88 12.97
CA VAL A 403 2.22 9.80 14.41
C VAL A 403 3.46 8.95 14.71
N LYS A 404 3.65 7.83 14.01
CA LYS A 404 4.77 6.89 14.24
C LYS A 404 6.01 7.17 13.37
N ASN A 405 5.94 8.11 12.44
CA ASN A 405 6.92 8.33 11.38
C ASN A 405 7.27 7.05 10.59
N LEU A 406 6.23 6.37 10.07
CA LEU A 406 6.34 5.16 9.24
C LEU A 406 5.86 5.44 7.81
N ARG A 407 6.57 4.89 6.81
CA ARG A 407 6.11 4.85 5.42
C ARG A 407 4.89 3.95 5.25
N SER A 408 4.97 2.75 5.81
CA SER A 408 3.95 1.72 5.70
C SER A 408 2.75 1.99 6.61
N LEU A 409 1.67 1.26 6.35
CA LEU A 409 0.60 1.06 7.31
C LEU A 409 1.08 0.23 8.51
N VAL A 410 0.24 0.13 9.54
CA VAL A 410 0.57 -0.54 10.83
C VAL A 410 0.81 -2.05 10.67
N ASN A 411 0.20 -2.69 9.67
CA ASN A 411 0.48 -4.08 9.29
C ASN A 411 1.75 -4.26 8.43
N GLY A 412 2.47 -3.17 8.12
CA GLY A 412 3.71 -3.19 7.34
C GLY A 412 3.53 -3.13 5.82
N LEU A 413 2.29 -3.08 5.30
CA LEU A 413 2.03 -2.91 3.87
C LEU A 413 2.28 -1.46 3.43
N ASP A 414 2.84 -1.28 2.22
CA ASP A 414 2.94 0.03 1.58
C ASP A 414 1.56 0.43 1.02
N PRO A 415 0.95 1.57 1.44
CA PRO A 415 -0.37 1.98 0.95
C PRO A 415 -0.37 2.28 -0.56
N ASN A 416 0.73 2.81 -1.09
CA ASN A 416 0.98 3.02 -2.52
C ASN A 416 1.41 1.71 -3.22
N ARG A 417 0.96 0.56 -2.72
CA ARG A 417 0.87 -0.71 -3.43
C ARG A 417 -0.55 -1.32 -3.35
N ASP A 418 -1.49 -0.68 -2.66
CA ASP A 418 -2.80 -1.25 -2.34
C ASP A 418 -4.00 -0.45 -2.88
N THR A 419 -3.84 0.74 -3.47
CA THR A 419 -5.00 1.58 -3.88
C THR A 419 -5.95 0.89 -4.87
N GLY A 420 -5.45 0.01 -5.73
CA GLY A 420 -6.26 -0.85 -6.59
C GLY A 420 -6.83 -2.09 -5.91
N PHE A 421 -6.16 -2.66 -4.91
CA PHE A 421 -6.55 -3.92 -4.24
C PHE A 421 -7.49 -3.70 -3.06
N GLN A 422 -7.25 -2.63 -2.30
CA GLN A 422 -8.09 -2.06 -1.25
C GLN A 422 -8.28 -2.99 -0.06
N VAL A 423 -7.21 -3.66 0.36
CA VAL A 423 -7.25 -4.56 1.52
C VAL A 423 -7.26 -3.79 2.84
N ASN A 424 -6.74 -2.56 2.86
CA ASN A 424 -6.62 -1.72 4.05
C ASN A 424 -7.70 -0.62 4.15
N PRO A 425 -8.12 -0.19 5.35
CA PRO A 425 -9.16 0.84 5.49
C PRO A 425 -8.74 2.24 5.01
N GLU A 426 -7.43 2.55 5.01
CA GLU A 426 -6.83 3.80 4.54
C GLU A 426 -7.03 3.97 3.03
N THR A 427 -6.54 3.02 2.22
CA THR A 427 -6.69 3.02 0.76
C THR A 427 -8.16 2.97 0.34
N GLN A 428 -9.01 2.30 1.11
CA GLN A 428 -10.46 2.35 0.92
C GLN A 428 -11.06 3.74 1.15
N ALA A 429 -10.51 4.55 2.06
CA ALA A 429 -11.02 5.88 2.36
C ALA A 429 -10.73 6.85 1.21
N ILE A 430 -9.50 6.85 0.67
CA ILE A 430 -9.14 7.72 -0.46
C ILE A 430 -9.89 7.32 -1.73
N VAL A 431 -10.03 6.01 -2.02
CA VAL A 431 -10.80 5.49 -3.15
C VAL A 431 -12.26 5.95 -3.09
N ARG A 432 -12.90 5.92 -1.91
CA ARG A 432 -14.26 6.45 -1.73
C ARG A 432 -14.35 7.95 -2.07
N GLN A 433 -13.32 8.76 -1.78
CA GLN A 433 -13.31 10.16 -2.17
C GLN A 433 -13.07 10.35 -3.68
N ILE A 434 -12.16 9.59 -4.29
CA ILE A 434 -11.95 9.60 -5.75
C ILE A 434 -13.24 9.23 -6.49
N HIS A 435 -13.98 8.22 -6.01
CA HIS A 435 -15.29 7.86 -6.56
C HIS A 435 -16.37 8.94 -6.32
N LYS A 436 -16.51 9.44 -5.08
CA LYS A 436 -17.50 10.48 -4.71
C LYS A 436 -17.32 11.75 -5.52
N TRP A 437 -16.08 12.22 -5.63
CA TRP A 437 -15.78 13.53 -6.22
C TRP A 437 -15.37 13.48 -7.69
N ASN A 438 -14.97 12.33 -8.25
CA ASN A 438 -14.44 12.22 -9.61
C ASN A 438 -13.53 13.40 -10.00
N PRO A 439 -12.48 13.71 -9.21
CA PRO A 439 -11.71 14.94 -9.41
C PRO A 439 -11.11 15.01 -10.82
N ILE A 440 -10.90 16.21 -11.36
CA ILE A 440 -10.25 16.40 -12.67
C ILE A 440 -8.77 16.05 -12.63
N SER A 441 -8.15 16.21 -11.45
CA SER A 441 -6.76 15.89 -11.17
C SER A 441 -6.61 15.31 -9.76
N VAL A 442 -5.75 14.32 -9.63
CA VAL A 442 -5.11 13.96 -8.35
C VAL A 442 -3.67 14.48 -8.40
N LEU A 443 -3.26 15.20 -7.38
CA LEU A 443 -1.88 15.66 -7.16
C LEU A 443 -1.43 14.96 -5.88
N ASP A 444 -0.61 13.93 -6.01
CA ASP A 444 -0.17 13.09 -4.90
C ASP A 444 1.30 13.42 -4.60
N ILE A 445 1.56 14.00 -3.43
CA ILE A 445 2.90 14.49 -3.06
C ILE A 445 3.63 13.40 -2.29
N HIS A 446 4.80 13.03 -2.83
CA HIS A 446 5.67 11.95 -2.37
C HIS A 446 7.11 12.43 -2.15
N GLY A 447 7.92 11.56 -1.52
CA GLY A 447 9.36 11.69 -1.40
C GLY A 447 10.11 10.37 -1.11
N PHE A 448 11.34 10.16 -1.58
CA PHE A 448 12.24 11.16 -2.09
C PHE A 448 13.00 10.62 -3.29
N VAL A 449 12.83 11.28 -4.43
CA VAL A 449 13.59 11.05 -5.67
C VAL A 449 14.40 12.30 -5.96
N SER A 450 15.73 12.16 -5.96
CA SER A 450 16.69 13.27 -6.03
C SER A 450 16.56 14.18 -7.26
N GLY A 451 15.83 13.76 -8.30
CA GLY A 451 15.63 14.49 -9.55
C GLY A 451 14.48 15.49 -9.59
N PHE A 452 13.75 15.70 -8.49
CA PHE A 452 12.46 16.42 -8.44
C PHE A 452 11.51 15.95 -9.54
N LEU A 453 10.94 14.76 -9.33
CA LEU A 453 10.21 14.02 -10.35
C LEU A 453 8.72 14.37 -10.35
N ILE A 454 8.17 14.55 -11.55
CA ILE A 454 6.77 14.91 -11.79
C ILE A 454 6.27 14.07 -12.96
N GLU A 455 5.31 13.18 -12.73
CA GLU A 455 4.67 12.38 -13.78
C GLU A 455 4.00 13.27 -14.86
N PRO A 456 3.83 12.81 -16.12
CA PRO A 456 3.56 11.42 -16.56
C PRO A 456 4.75 10.43 -16.55
N ALA A 457 4.38 9.15 -16.40
CA ALA A 457 5.22 7.95 -16.36
C ALA A 457 5.84 7.56 -17.73
N THR A 458 6.79 6.63 -17.72
CA THR A 458 7.26 5.92 -18.92
C THR A 458 6.21 4.88 -19.37
N PRO A 459 6.33 4.31 -20.57
CA PRO A 459 5.70 3.03 -20.88
C PRO A 459 6.34 1.88 -20.06
N PRO A 460 5.74 0.67 -20.04
CA PRO A 460 4.42 0.34 -20.60
C PRO A 460 3.29 1.14 -19.96
N HIS A 461 2.24 1.39 -20.74
CA HIS A 461 1.00 2.03 -20.28
C HIS A 461 -0.13 1.00 -20.27
N ASP A 462 -0.95 0.94 -19.22
CA ASP A 462 -1.99 -0.09 -19.13
C ASP A 462 -3.03 0.06 -20.28
N PRO A 463 -3.38 -1.04 -20.99
CA PRO A 463 -4.25 -0.99 -22.17
C PRO A 463 -5.69 -0.52 -21.89
N ASN A 464 -6.12 -0.44 -20.63
CA ASN A 464 -7.43 0.07 -20.23
C ASN A 464 -7.50 1.61 -20.20
N PHE A 465 -6.37 2.31 -20.33
CA PHE A 465 -6.34 3.77 -20.45
C PHE A 465 -6.90 4.28 -21.78
N GLU A 466 -7.29 5.57 -21.77
CA GLU A 466 -7.62 6.37 -22.95
C GLU A 466 -6.53 7.44 -23.09
N TYR A 467 -5.27 6.99 -23.21
CA TYR A 467 -4.08 7.82 -22.97
C TYR A 467 -4.00 9.03 -23.91
N ASP A 468 -4.52 8.91 -25.13
CA ASP A 468 -4.62 9.99 -26.13
C ASP A 468 -5.46 11.19 -25.68
N LEU A 469 -6.34 11.03 -24.68
CA LEU A 469 -7.11 12.12 -24.08
C LEU A 469 -6.38 12.79 -22.90
N LEU A 470 -5.38 12.13 -22.32
CA LEU A 470 -4.74 12.53 -21.06
C LEU A 470 -3.29 13.03 -21.26
N ALA A 471 -2.50 12.34 -22.09
CA ALA A 471 -1.05 12.47 -22.17
C ALA A 471 -0.54 13.91 -22.34
N ASP A 472 -0.99 14.59 -23.40
CA ASP A 472 -0.57 15.96 -23.72
C ASP A 472 -0.93 16.94 -22.60
N ILE A 473 -2.12 16.78 -22.00
CA ILE A 473 -2.59 17.65 -20.91
C ILE A 473 -1.78 17.41 -19.65
N MET A 474 -1.46 16.15 -19.33
CA MET A 474 -0.60 15.78 -18.21
C MET A 474 0.82 16.32 -18.41
N LEU A 475 1.41 16.13 -19.59
CA LEU A 475 2.75 16.60 -19.93
C LEU A 475 2.87 18.14 -19.85
N GLU A 476 1.92 18.87 -20.44
CA GLU A 476 1.89 20.33 -20.37
C GLU A 476 1.78 20.82 -18.92
N LYS A 477 0.92 20.19 -18.12
CA LYS A 477 0.76 20.49 -16.69
C LYS A 477 2.05 20.19 -15.92
N ALA A 478 2.68 19.04 -16.15
CA ALA A 478 3.90 18.62 -15.48
C ALA A 478 5.05 19.60 -15.69
N HIS A 479 5.22 20.13 -16.90
CA HIS A 479 6.19 21.18 -17.18
C HIS A 479 5.89 22.48 -16.42
N GLU A 480 4.62 22.87 -16.25
CA GLU A 480 4.27 24.07 -15.50
C GLU A 480 4.43 23.91 -13.98
N MET A 481 4.10 22.72 -13.45
CA MET A 481 4.40 22.32 -12.08
C MET A 481 5.91 22.37 -11.81
N GLY A 482 6.71 21.78 -12.70
CA GLY A 482 8.16 21.77 -12.60
C GLY A 482 8.78 23.17 -12.61
N ARG A 483 8.39 24.03 -13.58
CA ARG A 483 8.87 25.42 -13.66
C ARG A 483 8.52 26.24 -12.41
N ALA A 484 7.33 26.05 -11.84
CA ALA A 484 6.93 26.73 -10.61
C ALA A 484 7.73 26.23 -9.39
N GLY A 485 7.95 24.92 -9.27
CA GLY A 485 8.74 24.34 -8.18
C GLY A 485 10.20 24.80 -8.16
N ILE A 486 10.88 24.77 -9.31
CA ILE A 486 12.30 25.21 -9.41
C ILE A 486 12.46 26.72 -9.22
N ALA A 487 11.49 27.53 -9.66
CA ALA A 487 11.57 28.99 -9.51
C ALA A 487 11.45 29.49 -8.06
N ASN A 488 11.13 28.60 -7.12
CA ASN A 488 10.87 28.93 -5.71
C ASN A 488 11.68 28.06 -4.73
N SER A 489 12.63 27.24 -5.20
CA SER A 489 13.44 26.34 -4.36
C SER A 489 14.89 26.31 -4.82
N LYS A 490 15.77 25.64 -4.06
CA LYS A 490 17.18 25.43 -4.45
C LYS A 490 17.39 24.50 -5.67
N TYR A 491 16.35 23.81 -6.16
CA TYR A 491 16.52 22.83 -7.25
C TYR A 491 16.49 23.51 -8.62
N GLU A 492 17.51 23.26 -9.44
CA GLU A 492 17.66 23.91 -10.74
C GLU A 492 16.92 23.19 -11.89
N ARG A 493 16.41 21.98 -11.65
CA ARG A 493 15.77 21.11 -12.65
C ARG A 493 14.68 20.23 -12.04
N TYR A 494 13.77 19.77 -12.89
CA TYR A 494 12.75 18.76 -12.59
C TYR A 494 12.79 17.64 -13.65
N THR A 495 12.32 16.46 -13.30
CA THR A 495 12.31 15.28 -14.17
C THR A 495 10.89 14.86 -14.51
N ILE A 496 10.56 14.72 -15.79
CA ILE A 496 9.32 14.05 -16.25
C ILE A 496 9.71 12.70 -16.84
N PRO A 497 9.32 11.56 -16.23
CA PRO A 497 9.70 10.23 -16.71
C PRO A 497 9.40 10.01 -18.20
N LYS A 498 8.20 10.37 -18.67
CA LYS A 498 7.79 10.28 -20.09
C LYS A 498 8.72 10.98 -21.09
N VAL A 499 9.48 12.00 -20.65
CA VAL A 499 10.35 12.81 -21.50
C VAL A 499 11.83 12.44 -21.33
N HIS A 500 12.24 12.11 -20.11
CA HIS A 500 13.65 11.98 -19.75
C HIS A 500 14.13 10.54 -19.59
N TRP A 501 13.22 9.57 -19.42
CA TRP A 501 13.52 8.15 -19.21
C TRP A 501 12.90 7.28 -20.32
N GLY A 502 13.41 6.05 -20.48
CA GLY A 502 12.93 5.10 -21.50
C GLY A 502 11.93 4.09 -20.96
N ASP A 503 12.27 3.47 -19.83
CA ASP A 503 11.47 2.49 -19.08
C ASP A 503 11.74 2.62 -17.57
N GLY A 504 11.17 1.73 -16.75
CA GLY A 504 11.45 1.65 -15.31
C GLY A 504 10.71 2.65 -14.39
N TRP A 505 9.75 3.42 -14.89
CA TRP A 505 8.79 4.19 -14.08
C TRP A 505 7.43 4.21 -14.76
N ASP A 506 6.83 3.03 -14.87
CA ASP A 506 5.61 2.78 -15.65
C ASP A 506 4.32 3.09 -14.88
N ASP A 507 3.22 3.31 -15.61
CA ASP A 507 1.87 3.50 -15.06
C ASP A 507 0.96 2.28 -15.31
N SER A 508 1.54 1.09 -15.51
CA SER A 508 0.76 -0.13 -15.76
C SER A 508 0.19 -0.78 -14.50
N PHE A 509 0.40 -0.19 -13.31
CA PHE A 509 -0.07 -0.71 -12.02
C PHE A 509 -1.08 0.19 -11.31
N SER A 510 -2.25 -0.36 -11.02
CA SER A 510 -3.32 0.34 -10.30
C SER A 510 -3.12 0.48 -8.79
N GLY A 511 -2.02 -0.02 -8.21
CA GLY A 511 -1.76 0.12 -6.77
C GLY A 511 -1.15 1.45 -6.36
N TYR A 512 -0.71 2.31 -7.30
CA TYR A 512 -0.30 3.68 -7.00
C TYR A 512 -1.51 4.62 -7.02
N THR A 513 -1.65 5.53 -6.04
CA THR A 513 -2.84 6.38 -5.89
C THR A 513 -3.05 7.35 -7.07
N ALA A 514 -1.98 7.96 -7.59
CA ALA A 514 -2.04 8.79 -8.79
C ALA A 514 -2.47 7.99 -10.04
N VAL A 515 -1.82 6.85 -10.30
CA VAL A 515 -2.09 5.99 -11.48
C VAL A 515 -3.47 5.34 -11.41
N TYR A 516 -3.91 4.90 -10.23
CA TYR A 516 -5.28 4.44 -9.98
C TYR A 516 -6.33 5.45 -10.48
N ALA A 517 -6.09 6.75 -10.30
CA ALA A 517 -7.00 7.80 -10.74
C ALA A 517 -7.13 7.85 -12.28
N MET A 518 -6.10 7.47 -13.05
CA MET A 518 -6.12 7.53 -14.52
C MET A 518 -7.16 6.57 -15.14
N TYR A 519 -7.42 5.41 -14.51
CA TYR A 519 -8.50 4.49 -14.88
C TYR A 519 -9.92 5.09 -14.74
N HIS A 520 -10.03 6.27 -14.11
CA HIS A 520 -11.27 7.01 -13.93
C HIS A 520 -11.38 8.26 -14.82
N GLY A 521 -10.43 8.46 -15.74
CA GLY A 521 -10.33 9.64 -16.61
C GLY A 521 -9.78 10.88 -15.89
N ILE A 522 -8.94 10.68 -14.87
CA ILE A 522 -8.39 11.72 -14.00
C ILE A 522 -6.92 11.97 -14.34
N LEU A 523 -6.49 13.23 -14.31
CA LEU A 523 -5.09 13.61 -14.45
C LEU A 523 -4.35 13.29 -13.14
N GLY A 524 -3.90 12.06 -12.97
CA GLY A 524 -3.11 11.62 -11.81
C GLY A 524 -1.64 12.01 -11.97
N HIS A 525 -1.03 12.57 -10.94
CA HIS A 525 0.41 12.85 -10.93
C HIS A 525 1.00 12.56 -9.55
N THR A 526 1.98 11.67 -9.50
CA THR A 526 2.99 11.63 -8.44
C THR A 526 3.92 12.84 -8.59
N ILE A 527 4.14 13.56 -7.49
CA ILE A 527 5.10 14.66 -7.37
C ILE A 527 6.12 14.26 -6.29
N GLU A 528 7.26 13.75 -6.72
CA GLU A 528 8.36 13.29 -5.87
C GLU A 528 9.34 14.44 -5.57
N ILE A 529 9.36 14.91 -4.33
CA ILE A 529 10.28 15.97 -3.88
C ILE A 529 11.66 15.38 -3.52
N PRO A 530 12.79 16.12 -3.68
CA PRO A 530 14.12 15.52 -3.55
C PRO A 530 14.61 15.12 -2.14
N GLU A 531 14.23 15.85 -1.09
CA GLU A 531 14.90 15.81 0.23
C GLU A 531 13.93 16.09 1.40
N GLY A 532 14.30 15.71 2.61
CA GLY A 532 13.50 15.97 3.81
C GLY A 532 13.67 17.39 4.38
N ASN A 533 13.35 18.45 3.64
CA ASN A 533 13.64 19.84 4.06
C ASN A 533 12.68 20.93 3.54
N GLN A 534 12.94 22.18 3.93
CA GLN A 534 12.16 23.36 3.56
C GLN A 534 12.17 23.66 2.05
N GLU A 535 13.23 23.31 1.33
CA GLU A 535 13.33 23.53 -0.11
C GLU A 535 12.48 22.54 -0.91
N SER A 536 12.42 21.28 -0.46
CA SER A 536 11.48 20.29 -0.98
C SER A 536 10.03 20.62 -0.66
N PHE A 537 9.74 21.14 0.54
CA PHE A 537 8.43 21.71 0.84
C PHE A 537 8.06 22.82 -0.17
N LYS A 538 8.94 23.79 -0.43
CA LYS A 538 8.71 24.85 -1.43
C LYS A 538 8.48 24.25 -2.82
N ALA A 539 9.34 23.34 -3.27
CA ALA A 539 9.25 22.72 -4.60
C ALA A 539 7.88 22.04 -4.82
N GLY A 540 7.43 21.21 -3.87
CA GLY A 540 6.12 20.56 -3.92
C GLY A 540 4.95 21.56 -3.83
N PHE A 541 5.03 22.53 -2.92
CA PHE A 541 4.00 23.57 -2.73
C PHE A 541 3.77 24.38 -4.02
N PHE A 542 4.84 24.91 -4.62
CA PHE A 542 4.73 25.71 -5.84
C PHE A 542 4.46 24.87 -7.08
N ALA A 543 4.87 23.60 -7.12
CA ALA A 543 4.43 22.66 -8.15
C ALA A 543 2.91 22.51 -8.18
N VAL A 544 2.27 22.25 -7.03
CA VAL A 544 0.81 22.15 -6.95
C VAL A 544 0.14 23.45 -7.42
N LEU A 545 0.65 24.62 -7.01
CA LEU A 545 0.12 25.92 -7.48
C LEU A 545 0.28 26.11 -9.00
N GLY A 546 1.41 25.72 -9.59
CA GLY A 546 1.62 25.71 -11.04
C GLY A 546 0.63 24.79 -11.77
N GLY A 547 0.33 23.63 -11.19
CA GLY A 547 -0.66 22.68 -11.72
C GLY A 547 -2.09 23.23 -11.67
N VAL A 548 -2.44 23.93 -10.59
CA VAL A 548 -3.73 24.65 -10.46
C VAL A 548 -3.81 25.80 -11.46
N HIS A 549 -2.74 26.57 -11.65
CA HIS A 549 -2.69 27.63 -12.65
C HIS A 549 -2.92 27.09 -14.07
N ASN A 550 -2.17 26.05 -14.49
CA ASN A 550 -2.34 25.40 -15.79
C ASN A 550 -3.80 25.00 -16.02
N MET A 551 -4.42 24.31 -15.05
CA MET A 551 -5.83 23.89 -15.16
C MET A 551 -6.81 25.06 -15.24
N ALA A 552 -6.56 26.15 -14.50
CA ALA A 552 -7.41 27.34 -14.49
C ALA A 552 -7.42 28.11 -15.81
N THR A 553 -6.38 27.99 -16.65
CA THR A 553 -6.36 28.64 -17.98
C THR A 553 -7.29 27.98 -19.00
N LYS A 554 -7.67 26.70 -18.81
CA LYS A 554 -8.37 25.88 -19.82
C LYS A 554 -9.45 24.92 -19.28
N PRO A 555 -10.35 25.35 -18.36
CA PRO A 555 -11.31 24.46 -17.70
C PRO A 555 -12.30 23.80 -18.66
N ASP A 556 -12.69 24.46 -19.75
CA ASP A 556 -13.61 23.87 -20.75
C ASP A 556 -12.95 22.69 -21.48
N SER A 557 -11.66 22.79 -21.82
CA SER A 557 -10.90 21.69 -22.43
C SER A 557 -10.79 20.48 -21.50
N LEU A 558 -10.62 20.72 -20.20
CA LEU A 558 -10.59 19.66 -19.18
C LEU A 558 -11.95 18.95 -19.05
N MET A 559 -13.05 19.72 -19.03
CA MET A 559 -14.39 19.15 -19.00
C MET A 559 -14.70 18.39 -20.32
N GLU A 560 -14.28 18.91 -21.47
CA GLU A 560 -14.41 18.21 -22.75
C GLU A 560 -13.65 16.88 -22.77
N MET A 561 -12.40 16.85 -22.30
CA MET A 561 -11.60 15.62 -22.15
C MET A 561 -12.33 14.59 -21.27
N ARG A 562 -12.82 15.02 -20.11
CA ARG A 562 -13.56 14.17 -19.16
C ARG A 562 -14.84 13.59 -19.76
N LEU A 563 -15.60 14.41 -20.47
CA LEU A 563 -16.83 13.98 -21.14
C LEU A 563 -16.54 13.05 -22.34
N LYS A 564 -15.46 13.26 -23.09
CA LYS A 564 -15.01 12.33 -24.15
C LYS A 564 -14.63 10.97 -23.58
N TYR A 565 -13.86 10.94 -22.49
CA TYR A 565 -13.47 9.71 -21.81
C TYR A 565 -14.73 8.88 -21.41
N TYR A 566 -15.70 9.51 -20.74
CA TYR A 566 -16.94 8.82 -20.36
C TYR A 566 -17.87 8.52 -21.53
N SER A 567 -17.87 9.33 -22.60
CA SER A 567 -18.61 9.05 -23.84
C SER A 567 -18.11 7.76 -24.49
N ARG A 568 -16.78 7.58 -24.62
CA ARG A 568 -16.20 6.31 -25.11
C ARG A 568 -16.66 5.12 -24.25
N GLY A 569 -16.75 5.32 -22.93
CA GLY A 569 -17.30 4.38 -21.97
C GLY A 569 -18.76 3.98 -22.23
N VAL A 570 -19.67 4.96 -22.10
CA VAL A 570 -21.12 4.77 -22.23
C VAL A 570 -21.51 4.22 -23.62
N ASN A 571 -20.81 4.64 -24.67
CA ASN A 571 -21.10 4.23 -26.05
C ASN A 571 -20.30 2.99 -26.53
N LYS A 572 -19.51 2.33 -25.66
CA LYS A 572 -18.66 1.17 -25.99
C LYS A 572 -17.73 1.40 -27.19
N ILE A 573 -17.16 2.61 -27.31
CA ILE A 573 -16.29 2.99 -28.42
C ILE A 573 -14.84 2.60 -28.09
N GLU A 574 -14.20 1.79 -28.93
CA GLU A 574 -12.74 1.67 -28.99
C GLU A 574 -12.23 2.63 -30.06
N ASP A 575 -11.72 3.78 -29.65
CA ASP A 575 -11.08 4.74 -30.57
C ASP A 575 -9.64 4.27 -30.84
N PRO A 576 -9.25 4.03 -32.11
CA PRO A 576 -7.89 3.60 -32.44
C PRO A 576 -6.80 4.59 -32.00
N LYS A 577 -7.14 5.86 -31.75
CA LYS A 577 -6.20 6.85 -31.21
C LYS A 577 -5.71 6.50 -29.82
N ALA A 578 -6.54 5.87 -28.99
CA ALA A 578 -6.14 5.46 -27.64
C ALA A 578 -5.02 4.39 -27.65
N GLU A 579 -4.75 3.76 -28.81
CA GLU A 579 -3.68 2.80 -28.98
C GLU A 579 -2.33 3.47 -29.37
N SER A 580 -2.28 4.77 -29.69
CA SER A 580 -1.04 5.40 -30.20
C SER A 580 0.10 5.49 -29.18
N GLU A 581 -0.25 5.50 -27.89
CA GLU A 581 0.69 5.56 -26.76
C GLU A 581 1.01 4.16 -26.22
N LEU A 582 0.26 3.13 -26.64
CA LEU A 582 0.51 1.72 -26.29
C LEU A 582 1.62 1.18 -27.19
N VAL A 583 2.86 1.55 -26.86
CA VAL A 583 4.08 1.19 -27.60
C VAL A 583 4.84 0.03 -26.94
N GLY A 584 5.69 -0.65 -27.71
CA GLY A 584 6.71 -1.56 -27.19
C GLY A 584 8.07 -0.86 -26.95
N PRO A 585 9.09 -1.60 -26.48
CA PRO A 585 10.42 -1.06 -26.18
C PRO A 585 11.16 -0.42 -27.38
N ASP A 586 10.77 -0.73 -28.61
CA ASP A 586 11.30 -0.12 -29.84
C ASP A 586 10.55 1.15 -30.26
N GLY A 587 9.54 1.57 -29.49
CA GLY A 587 8.64 2.69 -29.80
C GLY A 587 7.57 2.38 -30.84
N ALA A 588 7.46 1.13 -31.33
CA ALA A 588 6.38 0.75 -32.24
C ALA A 588 5.07 0.54 -31.47
N VAL A 589 3.95 0.99 -32.04
CA VAL A 589 2.62 0.78 -31.47
C VAL A 589 2.28 -0.72 -31.46
N VAL A 590 2.11 -1.29 -30.27
CA VAL A 590 1.63 -2.66 -30.04
C VAL A 590 0.11 -2.70 -29.86
N GLY A 591 -0.48 -1.62 -29.33
CA GLY A 591 -1.92 -1.49 -29.14
C GLY A 591 -2.52 -2.42 -28.08
N ARG A 592 -3.85 -2.60 -28.10
CA ARG A 592 -4.56 -3.41 -27.09
C ARG A 592 -4.56 -4.90 -27.45
N VAL A 593 -4.22 -5.76 -26.48
CA VAL A 593 -4.13 -7.23 -26.64
C VAL A 593 -5.53 -7.87 -26.78
N LYS A 594 -6.02 -7.99 -28.02
CA LYS A 594 -7.36 -8.51 -28.36
C LYS A 594 -7.46 -10.05 -28.41
N LYS A 595 -6.34 -10.76 -28.49
CA LYS A 595 -6.28 -12.23 -28.70
C LYS A 595 -7.18 -12.63 -29.89
N ASP A 596 -8.02 -13.66 -29.75
CA ASP A 596 -8.97 -14.11 -30.80
C ASP A 596 -10.30 -13.31 -30.83
N GLN A 597 -10.44 -12.24 -30.04
CA GLN A 597 -11.67 -11.46 -29.93
C GLN A 597 -11.68 -10.26 -30.90
N PRO A 598 -12.86 -9.80 -31.37
CA PRO A 598 -12.94 -8.72 -32.36
C PRO A 598 -12.59 -7.33 -31.79
N LYS A 599 -12.52 -7.18 -30.46
CA LYS A 599 -12.30 -5.93 -29.73
C LYS A 599 -11.72 -6.24 -28.34
N PHE A 600 -11.15 -5.25 -27.65
CA PHE A 600 -10.50 -5.45 -26.35
C PHE A 600 -11.52 -5.50 -25.21
N PHE A 601 -12.41 -4.52 -25.14
CA PHE A 601 -13.47 -4.45 -24.14
C PHE A 601 -14.65 -5.35 -24.55
N PRO A 602 -15.10 -6.31 -23.70
CA PRO A 602 -16.30 -7.06 -23.98
C PRO A 602 -17.55 -6.18 -23.92
N ASP A 603 -18.70 -6.73 -24.35
CA ASP A 603 -20.00 -6.10 -24.13
C ASP A 603 -20.45 -6.21 -22.68
N TYR A 604 -20.13 -7.33 -22.03
CA TYR A 604 -20.47 -7.62 -20.64
C TYR A 604 -19.38 -8.49 -20.00
N TYR A 605 -19.22 -8.37 -18.68
CA TYR A 605 -18.73 -9.47 -17.86
C TYR A 605 -19.89 -10.08 -17.07
N VAL A 606 -19.90 -11.40 -16.93
CA VAL A 606 -20.80 -12.12 -16.02
C VAL A 606 -19.98 -12.82 -14.93
N ILE A 607 -20.30 -12.56 -13.67
CA ILE A 607 -19.76 -13.27 -12.50
C ILE A 607 -20.86 -14.23 -12.00
N PRO A 608 -20.69 -15.55 -12.15
CA PRO A 608 -21.70 -16.51 -11.72
C PRO A 608 -21.91 -16.50 -10.21
N MET A 609 -23.18 -16.47 -9.79
CA MET A 609 -23.59 -16.52 -8.38
C MET A 609 -24.28 -17.84 -8.03
N THR A 610 -24.27 -18.80 -8.95
CA THR A 610 -24.63 -20.19 -8.66
C THR A 610 -23.53 -20.82 -7.81
N LEU A 611 -23.91 -21.40 -6.67
CA LEU A 611 -23.01 -22.11 -5.77
C LEU A 611 -22.28 -23.24 -6.52
N ASP A 612 -20.95 -23.21 -6.50
CA ASP A 612 -20.08 -24.16 -7.19
C ASP A 612 -18.88 -24.53 -6.29
N LYS A 613 -18.35 -25.74 -6.46
CA LYS A 613 -17.30 -26.30 -5.60
C LYS A 613 -15.86 -25.97 -6.00
N HIS A 614 -15.69 -25.20 -7.07
CA HIS A 614 -14.39 -24.74 -7.58
C HIS A 614 -14.32 -23.21 -7.69
N ASN A 615 -15.27 -22.50 -7.08
CA ASN A 615 -15.50 -21.07 -7.27
C ASN A 615 -15.69 -20.37 -5.92
N ASP A 616 -14.89 -19.34 -5.60
CA ASP A 616 -15.00 -18.59 -4.36
C ASP A 616 -16.23 -17.67 -4.37
N MET A 617 -17.34 -18.17 -3.81
CA MET A 617 -18.59 -17.44 -3.63
C MET A 617 -18.47 -16.22 -2.71
N GLN A 618 -17.49 -16.20 -1.80
CA GLN A 618 -17.31 -15.09 -0.88
C GLN A 618 -16.59 -13.92 -1.57
N GLU A 619 -15.56 -14.19 -2.38
CA GLU A 619 -14.89 -13.19 -3.20
C GLU A 619 -15.78 -12.70 -4.35
N ALA A 620 -16.50 -13.60 -5.04
CA ALA A 620 -17.51 -13.23 -6.04
C ALA A 620 -18.56 -12.25 -5.49
N PHE A 621 -19.05 -12.48 -4.27
CA PHE A 621 -19.99 -11.59 -3.59
C PHE A 621 -19.34 -10.27 -3.15
N LYS A 622 -18.08 -10.28 -2.65
CA LYS A 622 -17.34 -9.08 -2.27
C LYS A 622 -17.17 -8.11 -3.45
N MET A 623 -17.15 -8.60 -4.69
CA MET A 623 -17.10 -7.75 -5.88
C MET A 623 -18.26 -6.76 -6.00
N ILE A 624 -19.42 -7.01 -5.39
CA ILE A 624 -20.56 -6.08 -5.37
C ILE A 624 -20.16 -4.76 -4.69
N GLU A 625 -19.61 -4.85 -3.47
CA GLU A 625 -19.19 -3.68 -2.70
C GLU A 625 -17.88 -3.09 -3.24
N TYR A 626 -16.97 -3.92 -3.75
CA TYR A 626 -15.78 -3.42 -4.44
C TYR A 626 -16.16 -2.55 -5.65
N PHE A 627 -17.00 -3.05 -6.56
CA PHE A 627 -17.43 -2.26 -7.73
C PHE A 627 -18.19 -1.00 -7.35
N ASN A 628 -19.09 -1.08 -6.36
CA ASN A 628 -19.79 0.08 -5.80
C ASN A 628 -18.80 1.16 -5.32
N ARG A 629 -17.80 0.78 -4.51
CA ARG A 629 -16.77 1.69 -3.99
C ARG A 629 -15.94 2.38 -5.07
N ASN A 630 -15.74 1.71 -6.20
CA ASN A 630 -14.96 2.18 -7.35
C ASN A 630 -15.84 2.84 -8.44
N GLY A 631 -17.16 2.97 -8.22
CA GLY A 631 -18.10 3.57 -9.16
C GLY A 631 -18.41 2.75 -10.42
N VAL A 632 -18.10 1.45 -10.40
CA VAL A 632 -18.46 0.51 -11.47
C VAL A 632 -19.88 0.03 -11.22
N VAL A 633 -20.75 0.16 -12.22
CA VAL A 633 -22.14 -0.26 -12.14
C VAL A 633 -22.23 -1.76 -12.43
N VAL A 634 -22.66 -2.52 -11.43
CA VAL A 634 -23.02 -3.94 -11.51
C VAL A 634 -24.53 -4.12 -11.35
N LYS A 635 -25.10 -5.07 -12.09
CA LYS A 635 -26.53 -5.44 -12.08
C LYS A 635 -26.71 -6.93 -11.86
N GLU A 636 -27.93 -7.36 -11.58
CA GLU A 636 -28.28 -8.78 -11.42
C GLU A 636 -29.10 -9.27 -12.61
N LEU A 637 -28.83 -10.49 -13.08
CA LEU A 637 -29.64 -11.13 -14.12
C LEU A 637 -30.98 -11.62 -13.55
N THR A 638 -32.11 -11.14 -14.10
CA THR A 638 -33.45 -11.37 -13.53
C THR A 638 -34.09 -12.71 -13.91
N GLU A 639 -33.57 -13.37 -14.95
CA GLU A 639 -34.02 -14.66 -15.49
C GLU A 639 -32.85 -15.39 -16.18
N ASP A 640 -32.94 -16.72 -16.36
CA ASP A 640 -31.88 -17.48 -17.04
C ASP A 640 -31.66 -17.05 -18.50
N VAL A 641 -30.39 -16.99 -18.93
CA VAL A 641 -29.97 -16.65 -20.30
C VAL A 641 -28.90 -17.63 -20.77
N GLY A 642 -29.32 -18.65 -21.53
CA GLY A 642 -28.41 -19.69 -22.02
C GLY A 642 -27.80 -20.48 -20.87
N ASN A 643 -26.51 -20.27 -20.61
CA ASN A 643 -25.79 -20.89 -19.49
C ASN A 643 -25.72 -20.01 -18.24
N PHE A 644 -26.10 -18.73 -18.33
CA PHE A 644 -26.15 -17.80 -17.20
C PHE A 644 -27.47 -17.95 -16.45
N ARG A 645 -27.42 -17.84 -15.13
CA ARG A 645 -28.54 -18.11 -14.23
C ARG A 645 -29.08 -16.83 -13.63
N LYS A 646 -30.38 -16.84 -13.34
CA LYS A 646 -30.97 -15.79 -12.51
C LYS A 646 -30.16 -15.62 -11.22
N GLY A 647 -29.79 -14.38 -10.91
CA GLY A 647 -28.93 -14.04 -9.77
C GLY A 647 -27.47 -13.80 -10.16
N ASP A 648 -26.98 -14.22 -11.33
CA ASP A 648 -25.62 -13.92 -11.76
C ASP A 648 -25.40 -12.38 -11.85
N LEU A 649 -24.23 -11.91 -11.43
CA LEU A 649 -23.88 -10.49 -11.51
C LEU A 649 -23.42 -10.17 -12.93
N VAL A 650 -23.87 -9.06 -13.48
CA VAL A 650 -23.53 -8.59 -14.83
C VAL A 650 -22.99 -7.17 -14.75
N VAL A 651 -21.75 -6.99 -15.23
CA VAL A 651 -21.14 -5.69 -15.48
C VAL A 651 -21.38 -5.38 -16.96
N ASP A 652 -22.27 -4.43 -17.25
CA ASP A 652 -22.48 -3.92 -18.61
C ASP A 652 -21.39 -2.91 -18.94
N MET A 653 -20.62 -3.15 -19.99
CA MET A 653 -19.47 -2.31 -20.33
C MET A 653 -19.87 -0.97 -20.99
N ALA A 654 -21.17 -0.75 -21.25
CA ALA A 654 -21.73 0.55 -21.62
C ALA A 654 -21.80 1.51 -20.42
N GLN A 655 -20.65 1.85 -19.85
CA GLN A 655 -20.55 2.73 -18.68
C GLN A 655 -19.27 3.56 -18.66
N ALA A 656 -19.36 4.73 -18.03
CA ALA A 656 -18.25 5.68 -17.88
C ALA A 656 -16.96 5.07 -17.28
N LYS A 657 -17.07 4.09 -16.39
CA LYS A 657 -15.94 3.46 -15.67
C LYS A 657 -15.47 2.13 -16.27
N ARG A 658 -15.77 1.87 -17.56
CA ARG A 658 -15.44 0.58 -18.21
C ARG A 658 -13.96 0.21 -18.20
N GLY A 659 -13.05 1.20 -18.21
CA GLY A 659 -11.60 0.97 -18.16
C GLY A 659 -11.21 0.23 -16.87
N PHE A 660 -11.52 0.82 -15.71
CA PHE A 660 -11.31 0.18 -14.42
C PHE A 660 -12.07 -1.16 -14.25
N ALA A 661 -13.30 -1.23 -14.75
CA ALA A 661 -14.09 -2.47 -14.70
C ALA A 661 -13.44 -3.63 -15.48
N ASN A 662 -12.82 -3.33 -16.62
CA ASN A 662 -12.07 -4.30 -17.43
C ASN A 662 -10.73 -4.64 -16.76
N HIS A 663 -10.01 -3.63 -16.25
CA HIS A 663 -8.72 -3.77 -15.57
C HIS A 663 -8.71 -4.84 -14.46
N VAL A 664 -9.75 -4.87 -13.62
CA VAL A 664 -9.82 -5.84 -12.52
C VAL A 664 -10.37 -7.21 -12.92
N LEU A 665 -10.95 -7.36 -14.12
CA LEU A 665 -11.62 -8.58 -14.60
C LEU A 665 -10.98 -9.26 -15.81
N TYR A 666 -10.10 -8.58 -16.54
CA TYR A 666 -9.34 -9.17 -17.65
C TYR A 666 -8.14 -9.98 -17.15
N ALA A 667 -7.57 -10.77 -18.04
CA ALA A 667 -6.48 -11.69 -17.70
C ALA A 667 -5.15 -11.01 -17.37
N GLY A 668 -5.01 -9.70 -17.60
CA GLY A 668 -3.74 -8.97 -17.62
C GLY A 668 -3.04 -9.00 -18.98
N SER A 669 -1.90 -8.30 -19.07
CA SER A 669 -0.97 -8.29 -20.21
C SER A 669 0.38 -8.93 -19.85
N ASP A 670 1.18 -9.25 -20.87
CA ASP A 670 2.55 -9.75 -20.74
C ASP A 670 3.50 -8.62 -21.18
N GLU A 671 4.12 -7.97 -20.20
CA GLU A 671 5.04 -6.84 -20.42
C GLU A 671 6.51 -7.30 -20.43
N SER A 672 6.79 -8.62 -20.47
CA SER A 672 8.13 -9.21 -20.39
C SER A 672 9.10 -8.84 -21.53
N ALA A 673 8.65 -8.02 -22.49
CA ALA A 673 9.50 -7.39 -23.49
C ALA A 673 10.33 -6.21 -22.94
N TRP A 674 9.87 -5.57 -21.86
CA TRP A 674 10.52 -4.40 -21.24
C TRP A 674 11.73 -4.80 -20.38
N GLY A 675 12.78 -3.96 -20.41
CA GLY A 675 14.04 -4.22 -19.73
C GLY A 675 14.01 -3.91 -18.23
N ALA A 676 13.28 -2.87 -17.84
CA ALA A 676 13.04 -2.48 -16.45
C ALA A 676 11.58 -2.07 -16.23
N MET A 677 11.08 -2.28 -15.01
CA MET A 677 9.72 -1.94 -14.61
C MET A 677 9.66 -1.63 -13.11
N TYR A 678 8.70 -0.81 -12.67
CA TYR A 678 8.54 -0.40 -11.27
C TYR A 678 7.41 -1.14 -10.53
N ALA A 679 6.58 -1.86 -11.30
CA ALA A 679 5.24 -2.34 -10.96
C ALA A 679 5.11 -3.83 -10.66
N GLU A 680 4.00 -4.19 -10.00
CA GLU A 680 3.45 -5.57 -9.89
C GLU A 680 2.10 -5.63 -10.63
N LEU A 681 2.12 -5.91 -11.93
CA LEU A 681 0.98 -5.79 -12.85
C LEU A 681 -0.18 -6.78 -12.60
N VAL A 682 0.03 -7.89 -11.90
CA VAL A 682 -0.96 -8.97 -11.85
C VAL A 682 -2.15 -8.62 -10.94
N VAL A 683 -3.17 -8.01 -11.55
CA VAL A 683 -4.45 -7.72 -10.90
C VAL A 683 -5.41 -8.91 -11.02
N ASN A 684 -5.91 -9.20 -12.24
CA ASN A 684 -6.77 -10.35 -12.61
C ASN A 684 -7.54 -10.98 -11.43
N PHE A 685 -8.48 -10.22 -10.83
CA PHE A 685 -9.15 -10.66 -9.61
C PHE A 685 -9.90 -11.99 -9.71
N PRO A 686 -10.51 -12.39 -10.85
CA PRO A 686 -11.09 -13.72 -10.99
C PRO A 686 -10.09 -14.82 -10.61
N ASP A 687 -8.92 -14.84 -11.27
CA ASP A 687 -7.89 -15.86 -11.01
C ASP A 687 -7.18 -15.65 -9.65
N MET A 688 -6.87 -14.40 -9.29
CA MET A 688 -6.12 -14.07 -8.06
C MET A 688 -6.93 -14.23 -6.77
N LYS A 689 -8.27 -14.11 -6.85
CA LYS A 689 -9.21 -14.27 -5.73
C LYS A 689 -10.08 -15.53 -5.86
N GLY A 690 -9.91 -16.31 -6.91
CA GLY A 690 -10.47 -17.67 -7.03
C GLY A 690 -11.92 -17.73 -7.44
N PHE A 691 -12.45 -16.69 -8.11
CA PHE A 691 -13.81 -16.66 -8.62
C PHE A 691 -13.85 -16.56 -10.15
N SER A 692 -14.97 -16.93 -10.76
CA SER A 692 -15.16 -16.92 -12.20
C SER A 692 -15.73 -15.59 -12.69
N ALA A 693 -15.13 -14.99 -13.71
CA ALA A 693 -15.75 -13.94 -14.51
C ALA A 693 -15.65 -14.30 -15.99
N LYS A 694 -16.73 -14.10 -16.74
CA LYS A 694 -16.78 -14.42 -18.18
C LYS A 694 -17.06 -13.18 -19.02
N ALA A 695 -16.10 -12.82 -19.86
CA ALA A 695 -16.24 -11.81 -20.90
C ALA A 695 -17.20 -12.29 -22.01
N ILE A 696 -18.11 -11.42 -22.44
CA ILE A 696 -19.13 -11.67 -23.47
C ILE A 696 -18.99 -10.63 -24.58
N PHE A 697 -18.75 -11.08 -25.82
CA PHE A 697 -18.60 -10.23 -27.01
C PHE A 697 -19.85 -10.29 -27.91
N GLU A 698 -21.03 -10.23 -27.28
CA GLU A 698 -22.33 -10.24 -27.93
C GLU A 698 -23.14 -9.02 -27.46
N GLU A 699 -23.37 -8.09 -28.38
CA GLU A 699 -24.18 -6.90 -28.12
C GLU A 699 -25.63 -7.31 -27.76
N ASN A 700 -26.25 -6.65 -26.78
CA ASN A 700 -27.63 -6.89 -26.35
C ASN A 700 -27.93 -8.27 -25.72
N ALA A 701 -26.92 -9.11 -25.42
CA ALA A 701 -27.09 -10.45 -24.83
C ALA A 701 -28.03 -10.51 -23.60
N PHE A 702 -28.07 -9.44 -22.79
CA PHE A 702 -28.91 -9.34 -21.59
C PHE A 702 -29.98 -8.23 -21.67
N SER A 703 -30.32 -7.78 -22.88
CA SER A 703 -31.25 -6.66 -23.09
C SER A 703 -32.63 -6.93 -22.47
N GLY A 704 -33.06 -6.02 -21.58
CA GLY A 704 -34.31 -6.15 -20.82
C GLY A 704 -34.30 -7.12 -19.63
N LYS A 705 -33.15 -7.73 -19.30
CA LYS A 705 -33.03 -8.81 -18.30
C LYS A 705 -32.14 -8.47 -17.09
N LEU A 706 -31.76 -7.20 -16.94
CA LEU A 706 -30.88 -6.73 -15.87
C LEU A 706 -31.66 -5.89 -14.86
N GLY A 707 -31.54 -6.24 -13.59
CA GLY A 707 -32.19 -5.59 -12.44
C GLY A 707 -31.20 -5.09 -11.39
N SER A 708 -31.74 -4.53 -10.30
CA SER A 708 -30.98 -4.18 -9.10
C SER A 708 -30.47 -5.44 -8.39
N ILE A 709 -29.33 -5.34 -7.72
CA ILE A 709 -28.78 -6.40 -6.87
C ILE A 709 -29.76 -6.74 -5.74
N THR A 710 -30.05 -8.02 -5.56
CA THR A 710 -30.91 -8.57 -4.49
C THR A 710 -30.12 -9.37 -3.45
N TRP A 711 -28.87 -9.75 -3.76
CA TRP A 711 -27.98 -10.46 -2.85
C TRP A 711 -27.64 -9.65 -1.60
N THR A 712 -27.95 -10.20 -0.42
CA THR A 712 -27.56 -9.67 0.90
C THR A 712 -26.48 -10.51 1.61
N LYS A 713 -26.18 -11.69 1.06
CA LYS A 713 -25.18 -12.64 1.55
C LYS A 713 -24.58 -13.41 0.37
N ALA A 714 -23.32 -13.83 0.49
CA ALA A 714 -22.67 -14.73 -0.46
C ALA A 714 -23.41 -16.08 -0.58
N PRO A 715 -23.53 -16.66 -1.80
CA PRO A 715 -24.12 -17.98 -2.02
C PRO A 715 -23.45 -19.07 -1.16
N ARG A 716 -24.25 -20.01 -0.67
CA ARG A 716 -23.85 -21.07 0.25
C ARG A 716 -24.83 -22.22 0.21
N THR A 717 -24.47 -23.36 0.77
CA THR A 717 -25.36 -24.53 0.86
C THR A 717 -26.64 -24.16 1.62
N THR A 718 -27.81 -24.44 1.04
CA THR A 718 -29.13 -24.06 1.62
C THR A 718 -29.99 -25.26 2.00
N GLU A 719 -29.86 -26.39 1.30
CA GLU A 719 -30.60 -27.62 1.59
C GLU A 719 -29.70 -28.59 2.38
N ILE A 720 -29.97 -28.73 3.67
CA ILE A 720 -29.21 -29.60 4.59
C ILE A 720 -29.96 -30.91 4.80
N ASP A 721 -29.34 -32.03 4.43
CA ASP A 721 -29.88 -33.37 4.68
C ASP A 721 -29.39 -33.88 6.05
N PHE A 722 -30.16 -33.58 7.09
CA PHE A 722 -29.92 -34.04 8.46
C PHE A 722 -29.96 -35.57 8.67
N LYS A 723 -30.17 -36.37 7.61
CA LYS A 723 -29.96 -37.83 7.65
C LYS A 723 -28.51 -38.22 7.44
N ALA A 724 -27.73 -37.40 6.75
CA ALA A 724 -26.28 -37.55 6.71
C ALA A 724 -25.73 -37.09 8.07
N PRO A 725 -24.94 -37.90 8.79
CA PRO A 725 -24.33 -37.49 10.06
C PRO A 725 -23.14 -36.54 9.88
N TYR A 726 -22.52 -36.54 8.70
CA TYR A 726 -21.39 -35.68 8.37
C TYR A 726 -21.63 -34.95 7.04
N TYR A 727 -20.86 -33.89 6.80
CA TYR A 727 -20.74 -33.19 5.52
C TYR A 727 -19.27 -33.08 5.12
N ILE A 728 -19.00 -33.22 3.82
CA ILE A 728 -17.74 -32.81 3.20
C ILE A 728 -17.87 -31.34 2.83
N VAL A 729 -17.01 -30.48 3.37
CA VAL A 729 -16.87 -29.06 3.03
C VAL A 729 -15.72 -28.91 2.06
N ALA A 730 -15.98 -28.36 0.88
CA ALA A 730 -14.94 -28.17 -0.13
C ALA A 730 -13.95 -27.07 0.29
N ASN A 731 -12.66 -27.29 0.07
CA ASN A 731 -11.60 -26.34 0.38
C ASN A 731 -11.50 -25.26 -0.73
N THR A 732 -12.48 -24.36 -0.84
CA THR A 732 -12.59 -23.43 -1.98
C THR A 732 -11.98 -22.05 -1.76
N SER A 733 -11.82 -21.61 -0.51
CA SER A 733 -11.73 -20.19 -0.18
C SER A 733 -11.04 -19.92 1.16
N GLU A 734 -10.58 -18.68 1.37
CA GLU A 734 -10.21 -18.17 2.71
C GLU A 734 -11.37 -18.38 3.71
N SER A 735 -12.62 -18.13 3.26
CA SER A 735 -13.83 -18.33 4.06
C SER A 735 -14.05 -19.78 4.49
N ALA A 736 -13.63 -20.77 3.69
CA ALA A 736 -13.70 -22.17 4.08
C ALA A 736 -12.71 -22.47 5.21
N VAL A 737 -11.45 -22.05 5.07
CA VAL A 737 -10.40 -22.25 6.09
C VAL A 737 -10.74 -21.54 7.40
N GLN A 738 -11.27 -20.32 7.34
CA GLN A 738 -11.81 -19.60 8.51
C GLN A 738 -12.89 -20.42 9.23
N ALA A 739 -13.84 -21.00 8.49
CA ALA A 739 -14.91 -21.81 9.06
C ALA A 739 -14.38 -23.09 9.72
N ILE A 740 -13.35 -23.73 9.13
CA ILE A 740 -12.67 -24.89 9.73
C ILE A 740 -12.00 -24.50 11.05
N ASN A 741 -11.21 -23.42 11.06
CA ASN A 741 -10.56 -22.93 12.28
C ASN A 741 -11.59 -22.53 13.35
N GLN A 742 -12.72 -21.91 13.00
CA GLN A 742 -13.81 -21.63 13.94
C GLN A 742 -14.43 -22.92 14.50
N ALA A 743 -14.67 -23.93 13.66
CA ALA A 743 -15.23 -25.22 14.08
C ALA A 743 -14.33 -25.92 15.10
N ILE A 744 -13.02 -26.00 14.81
CA ILE A 744 -12.04 -26.62 15.68
C ILE A 744 -11.92 -25.86 17.02
N LYS A 745 -11.86 -24.52 16.98
CA LYS A 745 -11.88 -23.68 18.21
C LYS A 745 -13.18 -23.85 19.03
N SER A 746 -14.28 -24.24 18.39
CA SER A 746 -15.56 -24.56 19.05
C SER A 746 -15.62 -26.00 19.60
N GLY A 747 -14.53 -26.78 19.48
CA GLY A 747 -14.47 -28.18 19.93
C GLY A 747 -15.07 -29.20 18.97
N ALA A 748 -15.39 -28.81 17.73
CA ALA A 748 -15.91 -29.73 16.73
C ALA A 748 -14.80 -30.63 16.16
N LYS A 749 -15.15 -31.89 15.88
CA LYS A 749 -14.26 -32.85 15.22
C LYS A 749 -14.26 -32.57 13.72
N VAL A 750 -13.10 -32.18 13.19
CA VAL A 750 -12.88 -31.96 11.76
C VAL A 750 -11.77 -32.89 11.27
N TYR A 751 -11.90 -33.44 10.07
CA TYR A 751 -10.94 -34.34 9.45
C TYR A 751 -10.59 -33.86 8.03
N LEU A 752 -9.39 -34.17 7.54
CA LEU A 752 -9.04 -33.96 6.14
C LEU A 752 -9.64 -35.06 5.25
N THR A 753 -10.03 -34.69 4.04
CA THR A 753 -10.35 -35.59 2.93
C THR A 753 -9.59 -35.16 1.67
N ASP A 754 -9.73 -35.89 0.57
CA ASP A 754 -9.00 -35.62 -0.68
C ASP A 754 -9.25 -34.19 -1.21
N ASP A 755 -10.51 -33.75 -1.25
CA ASP A 755 -10.93 -32.42 -1.72
C ASP A 755 -11.60 -31.58 -0.60
N GLY A 756 -11.02 -31.59 0.61
CA GLY A 756 -11.36 -30.63 1.67
C GLY A 756 -11.49 -31.25 3.06
N TYR A 757 -12.61 -30.99 3.73
CA TYR A 757 -12.77 -31.22 5.17
C TYR A 757 -14.07 -31.98 5.50
N ILE A 758 -14.06 -32.84 6.51
CA ILE A 758 -15.25 -33.56 7.00
C ILE A 758 -15.59 -33.07 8.41
N MET A 759 -16.86 -32.71 8.65
CA MET A 759 -17.38 -32.37 9.99
C MET A 759 -18.82 -32.84 10.19
N GLU A 760 -19.31 -32.83 11.42
CA GLU A 760 -20.70 -33.19 11.75
C GLU A 760 -21.72 -32.22 11.14
N THR A 761 -22.86 -32.75 10.67
CA THR A 761 -23.89 -31.98 9.95
C THR A 761 -24.44 -30.79 10.75
N ASN A 762 -24.58 -30.93 12.07
CA ASN A 762 -25.01 -29.82 12.92
C ASN A 762 -23.98 -28.68 12.93
N GLN A 763 -22.68 -29.01 13.03
CA GLN A 763 -21.61 -28.01 12.98
C GLN A 763 -21.58 -27.31 11.63
N PHE A 764 -21.64 -28.07 10.53
CA PHE A 764 -21.71 -27.51 9.18
C PHE A 764 -22.90 -26.56 9.02
N SER A 765 -24.09 -26.98 9.47
CA SER A 765 -25.31 -26.16 9.43
C SER A 765 -25.18 -24.85 10.20
N HIS A 766 -24.45 -24.83 11.33
CA HIS A 766 -24.21 -23.60 12.10
C HIS A 766 -23.19 -22.66 11.44
N LEU A 767 -22.17 -23.18 10.76
CA LEU A 767 -21.16 -22.33 10.10
C LEU A 767 -21.75 -21.54 8.92
N LEU A 768 -22.79 -22.06 8.27
CA LEU A 768 -23.48 -21.42 7.13
C LEU A 768 -24.18 -20.10 7.49
N ASP A 769 -24.44 -19.82 8.78
CA ASP A 769 -24.97 -18.51 9.21
C ASP A 769 -23.98 -17.38 8.90
N THR A 770 -22.68 -17.67 9.09
CA THR A 770 -21.55 -16.75 8.88
C THR A 770 -20.95 -16.95 7.48
N TYR A 771 -20.45 -18.14 7.18
CA TYR A 771 -19.53 -18.42 6.07
C TYR A 771 -20.23 -18.91 4.79
N ALA A 772 -19.57 -18.68 3.65
CA ALA A 772 -20.06 -19.08 2.32
C ALA A 772 -19.52 -20.47 1.95
N LEU A 773 -20.15 -21.53 2.46
CA LEU A 773 -19.63 -22.90 2.31
C LEU A 773 -20.40 -23.71 1.26
N TYR A 774 -19.65 -24.35 0.36
CA TYR A 774 -20.08 -25.51 -0.42
C TYR A 774 -19.91 -26.77 0.44
N GLY A 775 -20.93 -27.62 0.54
CA GLY A 775 -20.77 -28.93 1.17
C GLY A 775 -21.74 -30.00 0.70
N GLU A 776 -21.25 -31.24 0.70
CA GLU A 776 -21.96 -32.44 0.25
C GLU A 776 -22.25 -33.39 1.43
N PRO A 777 -23.45 -34.00 1.50
CA PRO A 777 -23.84 -34.90 2.58
C PRO A 777 -23.03 -36.22 2.55
N LEU A 778 -22.40 -36.56 3.68
CA LEU A 778 -21.59 -37.76 3.85
C LEU A 778 -22.28 -38.80 4.74
N TYR A 779 -22.61 -39.94 4.12
CA TYR A 779 -23.27 -41.09 4.74
C TYR A 779 -22.28 -42.14 5.28
N LYS A 780 -21.10 -41.70 5.71
CA LYS A 780 -20.03 -42.55 6.27
C LYS A 780 -19.40 -41.85 7.46
N LYS A 781 -18.82 -42.64 8.36
CA LYS A 781 -18.11 -42.13 9.53
C LYS A 781 -16.63 -41.91 9.20
N PRO A 782 -16.06 -40.70 9.39
CA PRO A 782 -14.63 -40.49 9.26
C PRO A 782 -13.87 -41.15 10.42
N LEU A 783 -12.72 -41.74 10.09
CA LEU A 783 -11.75 -42.31 11.03
C LEU A 783 -10.34 -41.85 10.64
N GLY A 784 -9.63 -41.17 11.53
CA GLY A 784 -8.28 -40.68 11.27
C GLY A 784 -7.84 -39.69 12.35
N GLN A 785 -6.78 -38.93 12.05
CA GLN A 785 -6.37 -37.80 12.87
C GLN A 785 -7.41 -36.68 12.77
N GLU A 786 -7.86 -36.17 13.92
CA GLU A 786 -8.66 -34.95 14.01
C GLU A 786 -7.75 -33.73 13.83
N LEU A 787 -8.20 -32.75 13.04
CA LEU A 787 -7.55 -31.46 12.95
C LEU A 787 -7.61 -30.74 14.29
N LYS A 788 -6.53 -30.03 14.61
CA LYS A 788 -6.39 -29.22 15.83
C LYS A 788 -6.19 -27.75 15.46
N ALA A 789 -6.44 -26.85 16.41
CA ALA A 789 -6.02 -25.47 16.28
C ALA A 789 -4.48 -25.43 16.22
N MET A 790 -3.94 -24.68 15.27
CA MET A 790 -2.50 -24.58 15.03
C MET A 790 -1.99 -23.22 15.48
N LYS A 791 -0.95 -23.24 16.32
CA LYS A 791 -0.08 -22.08 16.60
C LYS A 791 0.98 -21.97 15.51
N VAL A 792 1.12 -20.80 14.92
CA VAL A 792 2.00 -20.56 13.77
C VAL A 792 3.00 -19.48 14.12
N TYR A 793 4.28 -19.78 13.94
CA TYR A 793 5.35 -18.79 13.97
C TYR A 793 5.72 -18.42 12.54
N ALA A 794 5.59 -17.15 12.19
CA ALA A 794 6.09 -16.57 10.95
C ALA A 794 6.93 -15.35 11.34
N PRO A 795 8.27 -15.40 11.21
CA PRO A 795 9.14 -14.36 11.73
C PRO A 795 8.91 -13.05 10.96
N SER A 796 8.87 -11.95 11.71
CA SER A 796 8.97 -10.63 11.11
C SER A 796 10.30 -10.46 10.37
N HIS A 797 10.25 -9.71 9.27
CA HIS A 797 11.42 -9.25 8.53
C HIS A 797 11.46 -7.72 8.53
N SER A 798 12.48 -7.14 7.92
CA SER A 798 12.57 -5.69 7.74
C SER A 798 12.91 -5.36 6.29
N TYR A 799 12.48 -4.18 5.84
CA TYR A 799 12.92 -3.60 4.58
C TYR A 799 13.66 -2.29 4.84
N SER A 800 14.77 -2.09 4.14
CA SER A 800 15.53 -0.83 4.18
C SER A 800 14.68 0.37 3.72
N TRP A 801 13.80 0.18 2.73
CA TRP A 801 12.85 1.20 2.27
C TRP A 801 11.81 1.57 3.35
N ALA A 802 11.50 0.66 4.28
CA ALA A 802 10.58 0.90 5.38
C ALA A 802 11.30 1.46 6.64
N GLY A 803 12.63 1.44 6.64
CA GLY A 803 13.48 1.97 7.70
C GLY A 803 13.74 0.99 8.84
N ASP A 804 14.01 -0.28 8.50
CA ASP A 804 14.62 -1.30 9.38
C ASP A 804 13.88 -1.57 10.71
N PHE A 805 12.56 -1.66 10.65
CA PHE A 805 11.72 -2.16 11.74
C PHE A 805 11.13 -3.54 11.40
N ALA A 806 10.71 -4.27 12.43
CA ALA A 806 10.03 -5.54 12.29
C ALA A 806 8.64 -5.36 11.65
N ILE A 807 8.53 -5.73 10.38
CA ILE A 807 7.30 -5.85 9.60
C ILE A 807 6.75 -7.26 9.79
N LEU A 808 5.44 -7.40 9.99
CA LEU A 808 4.80 -8.71 10.01
C LEU A 808 4.93 -9.37 8.63
N ALA A 809 5.30 -10.65 8.62
CA ALA A 809 5.31 -11.43 7.40
C ALA A 809 3.94 -11.39 6.72
N ASN A 810 3.92 -11.31 5.39
CA ASN A 810 2.71 -11.41 4.58
C ASN A 810 1.96 -12.73 4.87
N ALA A 811 2.71 -13.82 5.11
CA ALA A 811 2.20 -15.09 5.58
C ALA A 811 1.56 -15.00 6.97
N ALA A 812 2.09 -14.20 7.90
CA ALA A 812 1.47 -13.99 9.21
C ALA A 812 0.08 -13.35 9.05
N LEU A 813 0.00 -12.26 8.26
CA LEU A 813 -1.27 -11.57 7.95
C LEU A 813 -2.27 -12.51 7.26
N ALA A 814 -1.81 -13.34 6.31
CA ALA A 814 -2.67 -14.28 5.58
C ALA A 814 -3.19 -15.42 6.47
N VAL A 815 -2.38 -16.00 7.36
CA VAL A 815 -2.84 -17.09 8.24
C VAL A 815 -3.66 -16.57 9.43
N GLU A 816 -3.40 -15.36 9.94
CA GLU A 816 -4.29 -14.67 10.87
C GLU A 816 -5.67 -14.46 10.23
N ARG A 817 -5.73 -13.94 8.99
CA ARG A 817 -6.96 -13.84 8.20
C ARG A 817 -7.67 -15.19 8.06
N MET A 818 -6.95 -16.29 7.83
CA MET A 818 -7.50 -17.64 7.80
C MET A 818 -7.92 -18.21 9.18
N GLY A 819 -7.72 -17.47 10.27
CA GLY A 819 -8.15 -17.82 11.62
C GLY A 819 -7.17 -18.69 12.42
N PHE A 820 -5.92 -18.81 12.00
CA PHE A 820 -4.85 -19.46 12.78
C PHE A 820 -4.41 -18.57 13.96
N GLU A 821 -3.65 -19.13 14.91
CA GLU A 821 -3.09 -18.37 16.03
C GLU A 821 -1.64 -17.99 15.73
N ILE A 822 -1.35 -16.69 15.55
CA ILE A 822 0.02 -16.18 15.44
C ILE A 822 0.66 -16.14 16.83
N ILE A 823 1.92 -16.56 16.90
CA ILE A 823 2.75 -16.50 18.10
C ILE A 823 4.15 -15.95 17.77
N ASN A 824 4.90 -15.55 18.79
CA ASN A 824 6.17 -14.82 18.63
C ASN A 824 7.43 -15.69 18.82
N SER A 825 7.31 -17.01 18.98
CA SER A 825 8.44 -17.92 19.23
C SER A 825 8.31 -19.25 18.46
N PRO A 826 9.39 -19.77 17.84
CA PRO A 826 9.36 -21.07 17.17
C PRO A 826 9.15 -22.26 18.12
N ASP A 827 9.50 -22.14 19.40
CA ASP A 827 9.40 -23.24 20.36
C ASP A 827 7.95 -23.52 20.78
N GLU A 828 7.13 -22.47 20.88
CA GLU A 828 5.69 -22.55 21.15
C GLU A 828 4.85 -22.95 19.92
N ALA A 829 5.46 -22.96 18.73
CA ALA A 829 4.76 -23.20 17.46
C ALA A 829 4.33 -24.64 17.28
N ASP A 830 3.22 -24.85 16.56
CA ASP A 830 2.89 -26.14 15.96
C ASP A 830 3.50 -26.29 14.55
N ALA A 831 3.73 -25.18 13.85
CA ALA A 831 4.41 -25.11 12.55
C ALA A 831 5.06 -23.73 12.34
N ILE A 832 6.09 -23.67 11.50
CA ILE A 832 6.84 -22.45 11.16
C ILE A 832 6.67 -22.14 9.68
N ILE A 833 6.43 -20.87 9.33
CA ILE A 833 6.43 -20.38 7.94
C ILE A 833 7.60 -19.41 7.76
N LEU A 834 8.37 -19.56 6.69
CA LEU A 834 9.52 -18.73 6.36
C LEU A 834 9.32 -18.14 4.96
N GLU A 835 9.32 -16.80 4.86
CA GLU A 835 9.13 -16.06 3.59
C GLU A 835 10.26 -15.06 3.25
N SER A 836 11.16 -14.81 4.19
CA SER A 836 12.31 -13.91 4.08
C SER A 836 13.62 -14.67 4.32
N ASP A 837 14.76 -13.98 4.25
CA ASP A 837 16.09 -14.52 4.58
C ASP A 837 16.42 -14.49 6.09
N GLN A 838 15.51 -13.96 6.91
CA GLN A 838 15.70 -13.72 8.35
C GLN A 838 15.50 -14.97 9.21
N PHE A 839 16.23 -16.04 8.89
CA PHE A 839 16.26 -17.28 9.68
C PHE A 839 17.61 -18.03 9.55
N ASP A 840 17.85 -18.96 10.48
CA ASP A 840 19.03 -19.84 10.49
C ASP A 840 18.64 -21.33 10.61
N ALA A 841 19.64 -22.22 10.53
CA ALA A 841 19.44 -23.67 10.52
C ALA A 841 18.80 -24.23 11.80
N SER A 842 18.79 -23.51 12.93
CA SER A 842 18.32 -23.98 14.23
C SER A 842 16.80 -24.17 14.36
N VAL A 843 16.01 -23.65 13.41
CA VAL A 843 14.55 -23.86 13.37
C VAL A 843 14.16 -25.24 12.79
N PHE A 844 15.05 -25.85 12.00
CA PHE A 844 14.78 -27.10 11.28
C PHE A 844 14.86 -28.34 12.16
N GLY A 845 14.12 -29.39 11.78
CA GLY A 845 14.09 -30.69 12.48
C GLY A 845 13.31 -30.71 13.80
N LYS A 846 12.79 -29.56 14.26
CA LYS A 846 12.00 -29.43 15.50
C LYS A 846 10.48 -29.42 15.27
N LYS A 847 10.04 -28.77 14.20
CA LYS A 847 8.63 -28.51 13.85
C LYS A 847 8.44 -28.69 12.33
N PRO A 848 7.19 -28.90 11.85
CA PRO A 848 6.86 -28.72 10.45
C PRO A 848 7.26 -27.34 9.93
N ILE A 849 7.84 -27.26 8.73
CA ILE A 849 8.28 -26.01 8.11
C ILE A 849 7.64 -25.82 6.72
N ILE A 850 7.23 -24.58 6.46
CA ILE A 850 6.71 -24.10 5.19
C ILE A 850 7.66 -23.00 4.69
N ILE A 851 8.24 -23.22 3.51
CA ILE A 851 9.08 -22.23 2.81
C ILE A 851 8.26 -21.67 1.65
N VAL A 852 8.10 -20.36 1.59
CA VAL A 852 7.39 -19.66 0.50
C VAL A 852 8.25 -18.55 -0.10
N GLY A 853 8.23 -18.44 -1.43
CA GLY A 853 8.92 -17.39 -2.18
C GLY A 853 10.42 -17.66 -2.40
N GLY A 854 10.97 -16.98 -3.40
CA GLY A 854 12.36 -17.11 -3.83
C GLY A 854 13.40 -16.82 -2.74
N ILE A 855 13.22 -15.75 -1.97
CA ILE A 855 14.19 -15.30 -0.94
C ILE A 855 14.40 -16.38 0.13
N ALA A 856 13.32 -16.92 0.70
CA ALA A 856 13.41 -17.98 1.70
C ALA A 856 13.96 -19.30 1.11
N MET A 857 13.67 -19.60 -0.16
CA MET A 857 14.29 -20.73 -0.87
C MET A 857 15.79 -20.57 -1.07
N GLN A 858 16.26 -19.39 -1.47
CA GLN A 858 17.70 -19.11 -1.61
C GLN A 858 18.40 -19.21 -0.26
N LYS A 859 17.78 -18.70 0.81
CA LYS A 859 18.31 -18.84 2.17
C LYS A 859 18.40 -20.31 2.62
N LEU A 860 17.40 -21.12 2.28
CA LEU A 860 17.42 -22.56 2.54
C LEU A 860 18.58 -23.28 1.84
N GLU A 861 18.88 -22.92 0.58
CA GLU A 861 20.03 -23.47 -0.14
C GLU A 861 21.37 -23.01 0.47
N GLU A 862 21.51 -21.72 0.80
CA GLU A 862 22.71 -21.15 1.44
C GLU A 862 23.08 -21.91 2.74
N LEU A 863 22.07 -22.26 3.55
CA LEU A 863 22.24 -23.01 4.79
C LEU A 863 22.69 -24.47 4.57
N GLY A 864 22.56 -25.02 3.36
CA GLY A 864 23.05 -26.35 2.99
C GLY A 864 22.40 -27.53 3.72
N ILE A 865 21.28 -27.31 4.42
CA ILE A 865 20.68 -28.30 5.32
C ILE A 865 19.93 -29.45 4.60
N LEU A 866 19.42 -29.20 3.39
CA LEU A 866 18.75 -30.22 2.55
C LEU A 866 19.69 -30.67 1.43
N ALA A 867 20.36 -31.81 1.62
CA ALA A 867 21.27 -32.36 0.62
C ALA A 867 20.54 -32.64 -0.72
N GLY A 868 21.03 -32.03 -1.80
CA GLY A 868 20.45 -32.15 -3.15
C GLY A 868 19.34 -31.14 -3.47
N PHE A 869 19.00 -30.23 -2.55
CA PHE A 869 18.21 -29.04 -2.89
C PHE A 869 19.06 -28.07 -3.74
N ASN A 870 18.44 -27.44 -4.74
CA ASN A 870 18.98 -26.28 -5.45
C ASN A 870 17.80 -25.37 -5.84
N ALA A 871 17.90 -24.09 -5.49
CA ALA A 871 16.95 -23.01 -5.73
C ALA A 871 17.54 -21.97 -6.72
N GLU A 872 17.45 -22.28 -8.01
CA GLU A 872 17.87 -21.36 -9.07
C GLU A 872 17.00 -20.09 -9.14
N GLN A 873 17.58 -19.04 -9.71
CA GLN A 873 16.92 -17.76 -10.01
C GLN A 873 17.33 -17.26 -11.40
N PHE A 874 16.47 -16.47 -12.05
CA PHE A 874 16.91 -15.63 -13.17
C PHE A 874 17.93 -14.60 -12.71
N THR A 875 18.92 -14.29 -13.55
CA THR A 875 19.77 -13.11 -13.37
C THR A 875 18.87 -11.87 -13.30
N ASP A 876 19.05 -11.05 -12.26
CA ASP A 876 18.24 -9.87 -11.94
C ASP A 876 16.73 -10.16 -11.73
N GLY A 877 16.36 -11.44 -11.56
CA GLY A 877 14.97 -11.87 -11.33
C GLY A 877 14.48 -11.71 -9.89
N GLY A 878 15.03 -10.77 -9.12
CA GLY A 878 14.60 -10.52 -7.73
C GLY A 878 13.15 -10.06 -7.65
N ASP A 879 12.75 -9.18 -8.59
CA ASP A 879 11.50 -8.42 -8.58
C ASP A 879 10.56 -8.78 -9.76
N TYR A 880 10.78 -9.93 -10.42
CA TYR A 880 9.92 -10.39 -11.53
C TYR A 880 8.57 -10.89 -11.03
N GLU A 881 7.49 -10.57 -11.74
CA GLU A 881 6.14 -11.00 -11.40
C GLU A 881 5.47 -11.78 -12.55
N GLY A 882 4.73 -12.83 -12.21
CA GLY A 882 3.86 -13.47 -13.18
C GLY A 882 2.76 -14.36 -12.59
N LEU A 883 1.65 -14.40 -13.32
CA LEU A 883 0.61 -15.41 -13.19
C LEU A 883 0.78 -16.45 -14.31
N MET A 884 0.80 -17.72 -13.91
CA MET A 884 1.15 -18.83 -14.80
C MET A 884 0.21 -20.02 -14.63
N ARG A 885 0.05 -20.83 -15.68
CA ARG A 885 -0.56 -22.17 -15.62
C ARG A 885 0.46 -23.17 -15.11
N ALA A 886 0.00 -24.03 -14.20
CA ALA A 886 0.81 -25.07 -13.62
C ALA A 886 0.13 -26.43 -13.71
N ILE A 887 0.95 -27.47 -13.78
CA ILE A 887 0.57 -28.87 -13.60
C ILE A 887 0.72 -29.20 -12.11
N ILE A 888 -0.41 -29.41 -11.46
CA ILE A 888 -0.55 -29.69 -10.02
C ILE A 888 -0.89 -31.17 -9.83
N ASP A 889 -0.29 -31.83 -8.85
CA ASP A 889 -0.70 -33.19 -8.42
C ASP A 889 -2.01 -33.11 -7.60
N ASP A 890 -3.14 -32.93 -8.29
CA ASP A 890 -4.48 -32.74 -7.72
C ASP A 890 -5.07 -33.98 -7.00
N LYS A 891 -4.21 -34.93 -6.62
CA LYS A 891 -4.52 -36.09 -5.77
C LYS A 891 -3.76 -36.05 -4.44
N ASP A 892 -2.90 -35.05 -4.23
CA ASP A 892 -2.19 -34.87 -2.97
C ASP A 892 -2.98 -34.00 -1.98
N PRO A 893 -3.05 -34.35 -0.68
CA PRO A 893 -3.72 -33.51 0.32
C PRO A 893 -3.12 -32.09 0.41
N LEU A 894 -1.83 -31.92 0.11
CA LEU A 894 -1.18 -30.60 0.14
C LEU A 894 -1.67 -29.67 -0.98
N THR A 895 -2.24 -30.21 -2.06
CA THR A 895 -2.81 -29.45 -3.20
C THR A 895 -4.33 -29.41 -3.16
N SER A 896 -4.97 -29.86 -2.06
CA SER A 896 -6.43 -29.93 -1.94
C SER A 896 -7.10 -28.60 -2.27
N GLY A 897 -8.18 -28.62 -3.05
CA GLY A 897 -8.84 -27.41 -3.56
C GLY A 897 -8.22 -26.78 -4.82
N TYR A 898 -7.16 -27.35 -5.39
CA TYR A 898 -6.59 -26.92 -6.69
C TYR A 898 -6.71 -28.04 -7.74
N ALA A 899 -7.04 -27.66 -8.98
CA ALA A 899 -7.17 -28.60 -10.11
C ALA A 899 -5.84 -28.86 -10.81
N MET A 900 -5.72 -30.00 -11.52
CA MET A 900 -4.48 -30.42 -12.20
C MET A 900 -3.89 -29.35 -13.13
N ASN A 901 -4.71 -28.60 -13.88
CA ASN A 901 -4.27 -27.50 -14.75
C ASN A 901 -4.54 -26.13 -14.10
N GLY A 902 -4.14 -26.00 -12.84
CA GLY A 902 -4.37 -24.81 -12.02
C GLY A 902 -3.38 -23.68 -12.29
N LEU A 903 -3.25 -22.81 -11.30
CA LEU A 903 -2.48 -21.57 -11.38
C LEU A 903 -1.29 -21.58 -10.42
N PHE A 904 -0.27 -20.79 -10.78
CA PHE A 904 0.90 -20.47 -9.99
C PHE A 904 1.15 -18.97 -10.09
N TYR A 905 1.35 -18.31 -8.94
CA TYR A 905 1.66 -16.89 -8.85
C TYR A 905 2.99 -16.71 -8.10
N SER A 906 3.85 -15.83 -8.61
CA SER A 906 5.11 -15.45 -7.99
C SER A 906 5.44 -13.99 -8.29
N ASN A 907 6.00 -13.28 -7.30
CA ASN A 907 6.72 -12.02 -7.48
C ASN A 907 8.23 -12.21 -7.21
N SER A 908 8.75 -13.40 -7.51
CA SER A 908 10.18 -13.71 -7.49
C SER A 908 10.56 -14.68 -8.61
N GLY A 909 11.70 -14.44 -9.25
CA GLY A 909 12.21 -15.12 -10.44
C GLY A 909 12.78 -16.52 -10.23
N ASN A 910 12.21 -17.32 -9.32
CA ASN A 910 12.84 -18.52 -8.76
C ASN A 910 12.16 -19.84 -9.17
N TRP A 911 12.94 -20.92 -9.18
CA TRP A 911 12.43 -22.28 -9.35
C TRP A 911 13.31 -23.32 -8.63
N ILE A 912 12.86 -24.56 -8.58
CA ILE A 912 13.58 -25.68 -7.96
C ILE A 912 14.23 -26.52 -9.08
N GLU A 913 15.56 -26.57 -9.10
CA GLU A 913 16.33 -27.41 -10.04
C GLU A 913 16.73 -28.74 -9.38
N GLY A 914 17.12 -28.70 -8.11
CA GLY A 914 17.51 -29.87 -7.31
C GLY A 914 16.40 -30.28 -6.34
N ILE A 915 15.97 -31.54 -6.42
CA ILE A 915 15.02 -32.13 -5.46
C ILE A 915 15.82 -33.04 -4.49
N PRO A 916 15.72 -32.82 -3.16
CA PRO A 916 16.33 -33.71 -2.17
C PRO A 916 15.79 -35.14 -2.21
N GLU A 917 16.59 -36.10 -1.74
CA GLU A 917 16.12 -37.48 -1.60
C GLU A 917 14.92 -37.57 -0.64
N GLY A 918 13.90 -38.33 -1.03
CA GLY A 918 12.66 -38.48 -0.25
C GLY A 918 11.63 -37.36 -0.44
N PHE A 919 11.92 -36.30 -1.20
CA PHE A 919 10.94 -35.28 -1.57
C PHE A 919 10.19 -35.66 -2.87
N LYS A 920 8.90 -35.33 -2.92
CA LYS A 920 8.02 -35.47 -4.09
C LYS A 920 7.77 -34.11 -4.73
N THR A 921 7.61 -34.07 -6.05
CA THR A 921 7.10 -32.89 -6.76
C THR A 921 5.59 -32.77 -6.58
N LEU A 922 5.11 -31.56 -6.31
CA LEU A 922 3.68 -31.24 -6.23
C LEU A 922 3.21 -30.32 -7.38
N VAL A 923 4.07 -29.40 -7.82
CA VAL A 923 3.73 -28.40 -8.85
C VAL A 923 4.89 -28.19 -9.82
N LYS A 924 4.56 -28.14 -11.13
CA LYS A 924 5.45 -27.72 -12.21
C LYS A 924 4.77 -26.66 -13.08
N ILE A 925 5.51 -25.73 -13.65
CA ILE A 925 4.99 -24.86 -14.71
C ILE A 925 4.65 -25.71 -15.95
N ALA A 926 3.55 -25.40 -16.64
CA ALA A 926 3.14 -26.15 -17.83
C ALA A 926 4.16 -26.01 -18.99
N ASP A 927 4.08 -26.91 -19.98
CA ASP A 927 5.07 -27.02 -21.06
C ASP A 927 4.96 -25.91 -22.12
N LYS A 928 3.77 -25.31 -22.26
CA LYS A 928 3.39 -24.30 -23.25
C LYS A 928 2.18 -23.52 -22.76
N ASP A 929 1.90 -22.38 -23.41
CA ASP A 929 0.71 -21.54 -23.18
C ASP A 929 0.49 -21.21 -21.68
N TYR A 930 1.59 -21.17 -20.91
CA TYR A 930 1.56 -21.14 -19.46
C TYR A 930 1.56 -19.71 -18.92
N TYR A 931 2.27 -18.76 -19.54
CA TYR A 931 2.33 -17.39 -19.05
C TYR A 931 1.00 -16.67 -19.35
N ILE A 932 0.38 -16.07 -18.33
CA ILE A 932 -0.94 -15.42 -18.45
C ILE A 932 -0.78 -13.90 -18.46
N ALA A 933 -0.06 -13.35 -17.49
CA ALA A 933 0.21 -11.93 -17.33
C ALA A 933 1.36 -11.66 -16.34
N GLY A 934 1.91 -10.45 -16.38
CA GLY A 934 2.98 -9.95 -15.50
C GLY A 934 4.16 -9.36 -16.27
N TRP A 935 5.30 -9.21 -15.58
CA TRP A 935 6.59 -8.84 -16.17
C TRP A 935 7.67 -9.82 -15.72
N TRP A 936 8.11 -10.66 -16.65
CA TRP A 936 9.14 -11.67 -16.40
C TRP A 936 10.03 -11.88 -17.63
N PRO A 937 11.00 -10.98 -17.87
CA PRO A 937 11.94 -11.09 -18.98
C PRO A 937 12.55 -12.49 -19.11
N GLY A 938 12.38 -13.10 -20.28
CA GLY A 938 12.89 -14.44 -20.56
C GLY A 938 12.14 -15.61 -19.88
N HIS A 939 10.90 -15.39 -19.40
CA HIS A 939 10.03 -16.40 -18.78
C HIS A 939 10.00 -17.75 -19.53
N ALA A 940 10.21 -17.75 -20.86
CA ALA A 940 10.40 -18.92 -21.73
C ALA A 940 11.20 -20.09 -21.10
N LYS A 941 12.19 -19.82 -20.23
CA LYS A 941 12.99 -20.86 -19.53
C LYS A 941 12.25 -21.59 -18.40
N LEU A 942 11.09 -21.11 -17.96
CA LEU A 942 10.27 -21.70 -16.89
C LEU A 942 9.50 -22.96 -17.31
N ALA A 943 9.31 -23.21 -18.60
CA ALA A 943 8.51 -24.34 -19.07
C ALA A 943 9.01 -25.67 -18.47
N ASN A 944 8.10 -26.43 -17.83
CA ASN A 944 8.39 -27.66 -17.07
C ASN A 944 9.24 -27.53 -15.79
N LYS A 945 9.63 -26.32 -15.37
CA LYS A 945 10.37 -26.13 -14.10
C LYS A 945 9.49 -26.50 -12.90
N ILE A 946 10.12 -27.04 -11.86
CA ILE A 946 9.45 -27.42 -10.62
C ILE A 946 9.36 -26.19 -9.73
N VAL A 947 8.17 -25.96 -9.14
CA VAL A 947 7.91 -24.79 -8.29
C VAL A 947 7.26 -25.14 -6.96
N ALA A 948 6.94 -26.42 -6.72
CA ALA A 948 6.63 -26.91 -5.38
C ALA A 948 7.06 -28.36 -5.14
N ILE A 949 7.64 -28.63 -3.97
CA ILE A 949 7.98 -29.96 -3.48
C ILE A 949 7.58 -30.13 -2.01
N ALA A 950 7.41 -31.38 -1.58
CA ALA A 950 7.22 -31.72 -0.17
C ALA A 950 7.99 -32.97 0.21
N GLY A 951 8.44 -33.05 1.46
CA GLY A 951 9.17 -34.19 2.00
C GLY A 951 9.29 -34.08 3.52
N ASN A 952 10.26 -34.81 4.09
CA ASN A 952 10.57 -34.74 5.51
C ASN A 952 12.05 -34.43 5.74
N TYR A 953 12.35 -33.70 6.81
CA TYR A 953 13.70 -33.49 7.33
C TYR A 953 13.71 -33.80 8.83
N GLN A 954 14.55 -34.75 9.25
CA GLN A 954 14.61 -35.24 10.64
C GLN A 954 13.21 -35.57 11.21
N ASP A 955 12.45 -36.36 10.45
CA ASP A 955 11.07 -36.76 10.74
C ASP A 955 10.02 -35.63 10.83
N GLN A 956 10.39 -34.37 10.56
CA GLN A 956 9.45 -33.24 10.44
C GLN A 956 9.07 -32.97 8.98
N PRO A 957 7.78 -32.68 8.67
CA PRO A 957 7.36 -32.27 7.34
C PRO A 957 8.01 -30.96 6.88
N VAL A 958 8.40 -30.91 5.61
CA VAL A 958 8.88 -29.69 4.96
C VAL A 958 8.15 -29.52 3.63
N PHE A 959 7.45 -28.39 3.47
CA PHE A 959 6.84 -27.95 2.22
C PHE A 959 7.60 -26.75 1.67
N ILE A 960 7.93 -26.77 0.38
CA ILE A 960 8.70 -25.71 -0.29
C ILE A 960 7.94 -25.30 -1.54
N TYR A 961 7.62 -24.01 -1.64
CA TYR A 961 6.85 -23.41 -2.72
C TYR A 961 7.56 -22.15 -3.22
N ALA A 962 8.00 -22.16 -4.48
CA ALA A 962 8.81 -21.08 -5.06
C ALA A 962 8.05 -19.77 -5.31
N GLY A 963 6.72 -19.85 -5.41
CA GLY A 963 5.86 -18.69 -5.60
C GLY A 963 5.57 -17.95 -4.31
N ASN A 964 4.82 -16.84 -4.41
CA ASN A 964 4.56 -15.92 -3.32
C ASN A 964 3.06 -15.90 -2.99
N PRO A 965 2.50 -17.00 -2.44
CA PRO A 965 1.05 -17.23 -2.34
C PRO A 965 0.35 -16.26 -1.37
N THR A 966 1.09 -15.43 -0.65
CA THR A 966 0.60 -14.49 0.37
C THR A 966 0.97 -13.04 0.07
N ASN A 967 1.64 -12.73 -1.05
CA ASN A 967 2.18 -11.39 -1.36
C ASN A 967 1.18 -10.26 -1.08
N LYS A 968 1.51 -9.36 -0.15
CA LYS A 968 0.69 -8.20 0.28
C LYS A 968 -0.77 -8.53 0.63
N VAL A 969 -1.06 -9.80 0.94
CA VAL A 969 -2.39 -10.40 1.11
C VAL A 969 -3.36 -10.15 -0.06
N HIS A 970 -2.83 -9.92 -1.27
CA HIS A 970 -3.57 -9.74 -2.53
C HIS A 970 -4.03 -11.06 -3.21
N PRO A 971 -3.21 -12.11 -3.35
CA PRO A 971 -3.55 -13.35 -4.07
C PRO A 971 -4.36 -14.33 -3.20
N VAL A 972 -5.55 -13.92 -2.74
CA VAL A 972 -6.40 -14.66 -1.78
C VAL A 972 -6.64 -16.13 -2.18
N HIS A 973 -6.75 -16.43 -3.48
CA HIS A 973 -6.93 -17.81 -3.98
C HIS A 973 -5.83 -18.77 -3.53
N PHE A 974 -4.60 -18.25 -3.38
CA PHE A 974 -3.36 -18.97 -3.17
C PHE A 974 -3.05 -19.22 -1.68
N PHE A 975 -3.72 -18.54 -0.75
CA PHE A 975 -3.50 -18.71 0.70
C PHE A 975 -3.65 -20.18 1.15
N ARG A 976 -4.49 -20.95 0.43
CA ARG A 976 -4.72 -22.37 0.73
C ARG A 976 -3.46 -23.24 0.60
N TRP A 977 -2.44 -22.82 -0.15
CA TRP A 977 -1.14 -23.50 -0.15
C TRP A 977 -0.52 -23.56 1.25
N VAL A 978 -0.66 -22.48 2.01
CA VAL A 978 -0.17 -22.40 3.38
C VAL A 978 -1.09 -23.18 4.34
N SER A 979 -2.42 -23.02 4.25
CA SER A 979 -3.34 -23.75 5.15
C SER A 979 -3.30 -25.27 4.96
N ASN A 980 -3.13 -25.75 3.72
CA ASN A 980 -3.01 -27.18 3.44
C ASN A 980 -1.75 -27.75 4.09
N ALA A 981 -0.61 -27.05 3.97
CA ALA A 981 0.63 -27.46 4.62
C ALA A 981 0.58 -27.36 6.17
N LEU A 982 -0.16 -26.38 6.72
CA LEU A 982 -0.40 -26.27 8.17
C LEU A 982 -1.27 -27.42 8.71
N PHE A 983 -2.37 -27.76 8.05
CA PHE A 983 -3.21 -28.89 8.47
C PHE A 983 -2.58 -30.27 8.19
N GLY A 984 -1.62 -30.33 7.25
CA GLY A 984 -0.84 -31.53 6.95
C GLY A 984 -1.53 -32.46 5.95
N SER A 985 -1.08 -33.72 5.92
CA SER A 985 -1.38 -34.67 4.85
C SER A 985 -2.11 -35.95 5.28
N GLN A 986 -2.58 -36.03 6.53
CA GLN A 986 -3.26 -37.23 7.04
C GLN A 986 -4.76 -37.23 6.72
N LEU A 987 -5.11 -37.89 5.61
CA LEU A 987 -6.50 -38.09 5.20
C LEU A 987 -7.25 -39.05 6.12
N ALA A 988 -8.52 -38.77 6.40
CA ALA A 988 -9.41 -39.71 7.06
C ALA A 988 -9.83 -40.86 6.13
N THR A 989 -9.93 -42.05 6.72
CA THR A 989 -10.59 -43.21 6.13
C THR A 989 -12.10 -43.17 6.43
N LEU A 990 -12.92 -43.79 5.58
CA LEU A 990 -14.37 -43.77 5.71
C LEU A 990 -14.94 -45.15 6.05
N GLU A 991 -15.57 -45.27 7.22
CA GLU A 991 -16.26 -46.46 7.70
C GLU A 991 -17.77 -46.38 7.34
N ASP A 992 -18.35 -47.50 6.91
CA ASP A 992 -19.79 -47.56 6.65
C ASP A 992 -20.58 -47.45 7.97
N LEU A 993 -21.65 -46.67 7.98
CA LEU A 993 -22.50 -46.52 9.16
C LEU A 993 -23.19 -47.87 9.47
N PRO A 994 -23.38 -48.23 10.75
CA PRO A 994 -24.13 -49.42 11.10
C PRO A 994 -25.55 -49.34 10.51
N ALA A 995 -26.02 -50.45 9.94
CA ALA A 995 -27.34 -50.51 9.35
C ALA A 995 -28.39 -50.08 10.38
N VAL A 996 -29.09 -48.97 10.10
CA VAL A 996 -30.22 -48.54 10.92
C VAL A 996 -31.28 -49.62 10.79
N GLU A 997 -31.47 -50.42 11.85
CA GLU A 997 -32.62 -51.30 11.96
C GLU A 997 -33.88 -50.42 11.94
N ILE A 998 -34.50 -50.33 10.77
CA ILE A 998 -35.85 -49.80 10.66
C ILE A 998 -36.74 -50.79 11.41
N LEU A 999 -37.02 -50.48 12.67
CA LEU A 999 -38.13 -51.05 13.42
C LEU A 999 -39.42 -50.61 12.73
N VAL A 1000 -39.75 -51.28 11.63
CA VAL A 1000 -41.04 -51.19 10.95
C VAL A 1000 -42.09 -51.58 11.98
N PRO A 1001 -42.96 -50.66 12.43
CA PRO A 1001 -44.07 -51.05 13.29
C PRO A 1001 -44.92 -52.03 12.50
N GLN A 1002 -45.14 -53.23 13.04
CA GLN A 1002 -46.06 -54.20 12.46
C GLN A 1002 -47.42 -53.49 12.27
N PRO A 1003 -48.00 -53.49 11.05
CA PRO A 1003 -49.30 -52.87 10.85
C PRO A 1003 -50.36 -53.68 11.58
N GLU A 1004 -50.89 -53.15 12.69
CA GLU A 1004 -52.10 -53.70 13.30
C GLU A 1004 -53.27 -53.58 12.31
N MET A 1005 -53.74 -54.73 11.83
CA MET A 1005 -54.92 -54.81 10.96
C MET A 1005 -56.17 -54.30 11.70
N PRO A 1006 -56.95 -53.39 11.11
CA PRO A 1006 -58.03 -52.72 11.82
C PRO A 1006 -59.22 -53.65 12.10
N LYS A 1007 -59.76 -53.56 13.31
CA LYS A 1007 -61.11 -54.06 13.62
C LYS A 1007 -62.14 -52.96 13.35
N ASN A 1008 -62.89 -53.11 12.26
CA ASN A 1008 -64.08 -52.29 11.98
C ASN A 1008 -65.17 -52.51 13.04
N ILE A 1009 -65.60 -51.44 13.72
CA ILE A 1009 -67.00 -51.18 14.08
C ILE A 1009 -67.29 -49.69 13.78
N LEU A 1010 -68.54 -49.40 13.40
CA LEU A 1010 -69.05 -48.17 12.80
C LEU A 1010 -69.44 -47.07 13.81
N ASP A 1011 -69.75 -45.89 13.26
CA ASP A 1011 -70.52 -44.75 13.82
C ASP A 1011 -69.86 -43.97 14.98
N GLU A 1012 -69.63 -42.65 14.95
CA GLU A 1012 -70.43 -41.52 14.47
C GLU A 1012 -69.56 -40.30 14.03
N ALA A 1013 -70.19 -39.28 13.44
CA ALA A 1013 -69.62 -37.97 13.12
C ALA A 1013 -70.58 -36.84 13.56
N PRO A 1014 -70.23 -35.54 13.50
CA PRO A 1014 -68.95 -34.87 13.72
C PRO A 1014 -69.06 -33.71 14.75
N LYS A 1015 -67.95 -33.18 15.28
CA LYS A 1015 -67.93 -31.80 15.84
C LYS A 1015 -66.66 -31.02 15.52
N THR A 1016 -66.86 -29.87 14.91
CA THR A 1016 -65.90 -28.78 14.65
C THR A 1016 -65.64 -27.95 15.90
N THR A 1017 -64.37 -27.58 16.15
CA THR A 1017 -64.02 -26.33 16.85
C THR A 1017 -62.72 -25.76 16.31
N THR A 1018 -62.71 -24.46 16.01
CA THR A 1018 -61.57 -23.69 15.49
C THR A 1018 -60.82 -22.98 16.62
N VAL A 1019 -59.48 -23.02 16.62
CA VAL A 1019 -58.59 -22.11 17.40
C VAL A 1019 -57.36 -21.84 16.52
N VAL A 1020 -57.29 -20.75 15.76
CA VAL A 1020 -56.73 -19.44 16.16
C VAL A 1020 -55.29 -19.53 16.66
N HIS A 1021 -54.32 -19.37 15.74
CA HIS A 1021 -52.94 -19.04 16.10
C HIS A 1021 -52.81 -17.52 16.31
N THR A 1022 -52.58 -17.11 17.55
CA THR A 1022 -52.12 -15.74 17.87
C THR A 1022 -50.63 -15.62 17.57
N THR A 1023 -50.27 -14.75 16.63
CA THR A 1023 -48.90 -14.29 16.45
C THR A 1023 -48.47 -13.43 17.63
N LYS A 1024 -47.38 -13.80 18.32
CA LYS A 1024 -46.64 -12.88 19.18
C LYS A 1024 -45.41 -12.39 18.43
N SER A 1025 -45.38 -11.08 18.21
CA SER A 1025 -44.13 -10.36 17.91
C SER A 1025 -43.19 -10.52 19.11
N THR A 1026 -41.91 -10.75 18.84
CA THR A 1026 -40.82 -10.66 19.81
C THR A 1026 -39.75 -9.75 19.24
N ASP A 1027 -39.30 -8.80 20.04
CA ASP A 1027 -38.58 -7.62 19.58
C ASP A 1027 -37.21 -7.92 18.96
N ALA A 1028 -36.88 -7.16 17.91
CA ALA A 1028 -35.57 -7.21 17.29
C ALA A 1028 -34.51 -6.62 18.25
N LYS A 1029 -33.51 -7.43 18.62
CA LYS A 1029 -32.31 -6.90 19.28
C LYS A 1029 -31.45 -6.14 18.27
N GLN A 1030 -31.18 -4.89 18.61
CA GLN A 1030 -30.32 -3.96 17.89
C GLN A 1030 -28.84 -4.36 18.05
N LEU A 1031 -28.09 -4.34 16.96
CA LEU A 1031 -26.62 -4.49 16.92
C LEU A 1031 -25.96 -3.10 16.69
N PRO A 1032 -24.66 -2.92 17.02
CA PRO A 1032 -24.08 -1.60 17.27
C PRO A 1032 -23.98 -0.72 16.03
N GLN A 1033 -23.96 0.60 16.26
CA GLN A 1033 -23.83 1.61 15.23
C GLN A 1033 -22.37 1.72 14.74
N THR A 1034 -22.16 1.59 13.43
CA THR A 1034 -21.01 2.17 12.74
C THR A 1034 -21.39 3.54 12.16
N GLY A 1035 -20.37 4.34 11.86
CA GLY A 1035 -20.48 5.80 11.67
C GLY A 1035 -21.39 6.29 10.54
N GLU A 1036 -22.03 7.43 10.83
CA GLU A 1036 -22.69 8.45 9.99
C GLU A 1036 -23.52 8.04 8.75
N LYS A 1037 -24.76 8.54 8.73
CA LYS A 1037 -25.75 8.32 7.67
C LYS A 1037 -25.59 9.30 6.52
N THR A 1038 -25.13 8.83 5.36
CA THR A 1038 -25.42 9.51 4.09
C THR A 1038 -26.78 9.01 3.57
N ASN A 1039 -27.81 9.86 3.61
CA ASN A 1039 -29.15 9.53 3.12
C ASN A 1039 -29.16 9.41 1.59
N TYR A 1040 -29.01 8.21 1.04
CA TYR A 1040 -29.30 7.93 -0.36
C TYR A 1040 -30.80 8.02 -0.63
N ILE A 1041 -31.24 9.13 -1.25
CA ILE A 1041 -32.58 9.21 -1.86
C ILE A 1041 -32.55 8.38 -3.14
N ALA A 1042 -33.14 7.18 -3.09
CA ALA A 1042 -33.35 6.36 -4.27
C ALA A 1042 -34.39 7.02 -5.20
N ILE A 1043 -33.93 7.77 -6.22
CA ILE A 1043 -34.81 8.32 -7.26
C ILE A 1043 -35.16 7.20 -8.26
N ALA A 1044 -36.25 6.49 -7.97
CA ALA A 1044 -36.90 5.62 -8.93
C ALA A 1044 -37.61 6.47 -10.00
N LEU A 1045 -37.00 6.59 -11.20
CA LEU A 1045 -37.62 7.25 -12.35
C LEU A 1045 -38.72 6.37 -12.95
N GLY A 1046 -39.95 6.56 -12.46
CA GLY A 1046 -41.15 5.89 -12.97
C GLY A 1046 -41.55 6.37 -14.37
N SER A 1047 -41.57 5.44 -15.32
CA SER A 1047 -42.04 5.67 -16.70
C SER A 1047 -43.56 5.88 -16.75
N LEU A 1048 -44.03 7.06 -17.18
CA LEU A 1048 -45.45 7.29 -17.47
C LEU A 1048 -45.62 8.26 -18.65
N LEU A 1049 -45.77 7.69 -19.84
CA LEU A 1049 -45.97 8.41 -21.10
C LEU A 1049 -47.20 7.80 -21.81
N LEU A 1050 -48.38 8.36 -21.54
CA LEU A 1050 -49.60 8.06 -22.29
C LEU A 1050 -50.22 9.38 -22.78
N GLY A 1051 -50.29 9.52 -24.10
CA GLY A 1051 -50.65 10.77 -24.77
C GLY A 1051 -52.13 11.10 -24.68
N SER A 1052 -52.43 12.40 -24.65
CA SER A 1052 -53.78 12.95 -24.74
C SER A 1052 -54.05 13.52 -26.13
N ILE A 1053 -54.51 12.65 -27.05
CA ILE A 1053 -55.22 13.09 -28.25
C ILE A 1053 -56.60 13.61 -27.84
N ALA A 1054 -57.02 14.71 -28.47
CA ALA A 1054 -58.21 15.46 -28.11
C ALA A 1054 -59.53 14.65 -28.15
N LEU A 1055 -60.45 14.97 -27.22
CA LEU A 1055 -61.82 15.31 -27.61
C LEU A 1055 -62.56 16.15 -26.54
N ARG A 1056 -63.04 17.34 -26.92
CA ARG A 1056 -64.04 18.09 -26.14
C ARG A 1056 -65.42 17.44 -26.32
N ARG A 1057 -66.16 17.12 -25.23
CA ARG A 1057 -67.61 17.41 -25.12
C ARG A 1057 -68.27 17.10 -23.75
N LYS A 1058 -68.86 18.17 -23.18
CA LYS A 1058 -70.18 18.27 -22.49
C LYS A 1058 -70.57 17.27 -21.36
N LYS A 1059 -70.65 17.87 -20.17
CA LYS A 1059 -71.83 17.99 -19.26
C LYS A 1059 -72.54 16.74 -18.69
N ARG A 1060 -72.58 16.75 -17.35
CA ARG A 1060 -73.72 16.44 -16.45
C ARG A 1060 -74.37 15.06 -16.54
N SER A 1061 -74.15 14.27 -15.48
CA SER A 1061 -75.04 14.29 -14.30
C SER A 1061 -74.22 14.04 -13.05
#